data_AF-A0A0X8V0E9-F1
#
_entry.id   AF-A0A0X8V0E9-F1
#
_cell.length_a   1.000
_cell.length_b   1.000
_cell.length_c   1.000
_cell.angle_alpha   90.00
_cell.angle_beta   90.00
_cell.angle_gamma   90.00
#
_symmetry.space_group_name_H-M   'P 1'
#
loop_
_entity.id
_entity.type
_entity.pdbx_description
1 polymer ?
#
loop_
_entity_poly.entity_id
_entity_poly.type
_entity_poly.pdbx_seq_one_letter_code
_entity_poly.pdbx_strand_id
1 'polypeptide(L)'
;MNPDTAIKLDSISKSFKCISEKHGFHSKKNKFIAIDSVSLEINKGEVVGIIGRNGCGKSTLLSIIAGMMFPDSGKITTNGKIASILELGMGFHPDMSGKENIYLKGELYGFSKKEIDERLEEIIDYSGIKDYIDNPIRTYSSGMVGRLAFSIMTHVDSEIMLIDEVLSIGDSIFVTKAKEHFKKLSTSGKTIVIVSHDLSTIEKICTRVIWMEKGKVMEDGTPKIVCSKYSKYVYENIDIVYELAESGNPEAQYHYHKLLLNDSNRMNRGDNPYYWLELSAKSGYTPAQIDYATYLITKDTTQSELAIEYYKNAADSGNNEAKLRYALLSGKANSSKLFDEKYNEIAKNGSIIDRYNYAKLLLKTSWTLSDRAQAFNAFKNVADEGLPNAMYQVALMYKDGVGTNIDHNLMFDYLEKATTCFFVPAITLLAKLYSEGVLIEIDDKKAFNLYLKAAYLGDKSSQFEVASRYREGLGCEVNKELSERFYTIYYSENIQNEEVYLADKILIGELAGNIQDAINYYISSFNKGNVQAAIKLISLYYSGQLNNKNLLDIILKRLTVIAKSGNSSICYKLGEIYSDDRIYFKDFELSKYWFDKAIDYRDPNSEKIMAERYRDGREVQQDIKKAVELFRDGAKQGNIQCLFSLLPLISNSGPAENQILFEECLKQLERFAENGNAEAAYKLGSIYLDGLGLEKNIVQAVKWFQRGSDLGHVWSKMRLAEVYRDGREVQQDIKKAVELFRDGAKQGNIQCLFSLLPLISNSGPAENQILFEECLKQLERFAENGNAEAAYKLGSIYLDGLGLEKNIVQAVKWFQRGSDLGHVWSKQQLHYIYKK
;
A
#
# COMPACT_ATOMS: atom_id res chain seq x y z
N MET A 1 27.86 36.11 -20.94
CA MET A 1 27.79 34.64 -21.03
C MET A 1 28.94 34.12 -20.20
N ASN A 2 28.76 33.06 -19.41
CA ASN A 2 29.86 32.43 -18.69
C ASN A 2 30.88 31.91 -19.73
N PRO A 3 32.20 32.15 -19.59
CA PRO A 3 33.21 31.66 -20.55
C PRO A 3 33.16 30.14 -20.82
N ASP A 4 32.59 29.39 -19.88
CA ASP A 4 32.44 27.93 -19.95
C ASP A 4 31.18 27.47 -20.69
N THR A 5 30.26 28.37 -21.06
CA THR A 5 29.04 28.00 -21.79
C THR A 5 29.35 27.80 -23.29
N ALA A 6 28.96 26.64 -23.83
CA ALA A 6 29.05 26.32 -25.25
C ALA A 6 27.77 26.70 -26.02
N ILE A 7 26.60 26.40 -25.46
CA ILE A 7 25.29 26.70 -26.05
C ILE A 7 24.39 27.30 -24.96
N LYS A 8 23.78 28.45 -25.26
CA LYS A 8 22.75 29.06 -24.42
C LYS A 8 21.49 29.36 -25.23
N LEU A 9 20.37 28.87 -24.72
CA LEU A 9 19.02 29.11 -25.21
C LEU A 9 18.25 29.88 -24.14
N ASP A 10 17.76 31.07 -24.48
CA ASP A 10 16.96 31.91 -23.60
C ASP A 10 15.53 32.03 -24.16
N SER A 11 14.58 31.33 -23.53
CA SER A 11 13.14 31.35 -23.83
C SER A 11 12.79 31.16 -25.31
N ILE A 12 13.40 30.14 -25.93
CA ILE A 12 13.19 29.81 -27.34
C ILE A 12 11.78 29.27 -27.57
N SER A 13 11.06 29.83 -28.55
CA SER A 13 9.78 29.31 -29.02
C SER A 13 9.75 29.19 -30.53
N LYS A 14 9.07 28.15 -31.05
CA LYS A 14 8.89 27.91 -32.48
C LYS A 14 7.53 27.31 -32.78
N SER A 15 6.84 27.87 -33.78
CA SER A 15 5.56 27.40 -34.28
C SER A 15 5.55 27.23 -35.80
N PHE A 16 4.77 26.26 -36.28
CA PHE A 16 4.55 26.01 -37.70
C PHE A 16 3.08 26.22 -38.05
N LYS A 17 2.81 26.72 -39.26
CA LYS A 17 1.45 26.83 -39.80
C LYS A 17 1.04 25.49 -40.38
N CYS A 18 0.02 24.85 -39.83
CA CYS A 18 -0.55 23.65 -40.46
C CYS A 18 -1.51 24.06 -41.58
N ILE A 19 -1.31 23.48 -42.77
CA ILE A 19 -2.27 23.60 -43.88
C ILE A 19 -3.26 22.45 -43.70
N SER A 20 -4.48 22.75 -43.26
CA SER A 20 -5.56 21.75 -43.24
C SER A 20 -6.08 21.52 -44.66
N GLU A 21 -6.21 20.28 -45.08
CA GLU A 21 -6.94 19.93 -46.31
C GLU A 21 -8.37 20.47 -46.24
N LYS A 22 -8.81 21.11 -47.34
CA LYS A 22 -10.11 21.76 -47.44
C LYS A 22 -11.24 20.72 -47.44
N HIS A 23 -11.93 20.57 -46.32
CA HIS A 23 -13.30 20.07 -46.28
C HIS A 23 -14.18 21.05 -45.50
N GLY A 24 -14.98 21.83 -46.23
CA GLY A 24 -16.04 22.69 -45.67
C GLY A 24 -15.61 24.10 -45.28
N PHE A 25 -16.54 25.05 -45.45
CA PHE A 25 -16.39 26.48 -45.19
C PHE A 25 -16.16 26.76 -43.68
N HIS A 26 -14.94 26.55 -43.17
CA HIS A 26 -14.31 27.23 -42.02
C HIS A 26 -12.91 26.63 -41.78
N SER A 27 -11.87 27.16 -42.45
CA SER A 27 -10.49 26.75 -42.12
C SER A 27 -10.02 27.45 -40.85
N LYS A 28 -10.11 26.79 -39.69
CA LYS A 28 -9.36 27.22 -38.50
C LYS A 28 -7.87 27.01 -38.79
N LYS A 29 -7.10 28.10 -38.90
CA LYS A 29 -5.64 28.07 -38.99
C LYS A 29 -5.08 27.56 -37.66
N ASN A 30 -4.89 26.25 -37.51
CA ASN A 30 -4.23 25.69 -36.34
C ASN A 30 -2.70 25.90 -36.47
N LYS A 31 -2.11 26.58 -35.49
CA LYS A 31 -0.66 26.68 -35.35
C LYS A 31 -0.18 25.46 -34.54
N PHE A 32 0.80 24.72 -35.03
CA PHE A 32 1.48 23.68 -34.28
C PHE A 32 2.67 24.30 -33.54
N ILE A 33 2.70 24.19 -32.21
CA ILE A 33 3.81 24.68 -31.39
C ILE A 33 4.83 23.56 -31.25
N ALA A 34 5.99 23.72 -31.88
CA ALA A 34 7.06 22.73 -31.84
C ALA A 34 7.98 22.91 -30.63
N ILE A 35 8.21 24.15 -30.21
CA ILE A 35 8.99 24.51 -29.03
C ILE A 35 8.26 25.66 -28.30
N ASP A 36 8.10 25.53 -26.99
CA ASP A 36 7.44 26.52 -26.13
C ASP A 36 8.36 26.97 -25.00
N SER A 37 8.94 28.15 -25.15
CA SER A 37 9.67 28.89 -24.12
C SER A 37 10.82 28.11 -23.47
N VAL A 38 11.57 27.33 -24.27
CA VAL A 38 12.67 26.49 -23.79
C VAL A 38 13.90 27.33 -23.46
N SER A 39 14.39 27.21 -22.22
CA SER A 39 15.66 27.80 -21.78
C SER A 39 16.61 26.71 -21.34
N LEU A 40 17.83 26.68 -21.89
CA LEU A 40 18.82 25.64 -21.67
C LEU A 40 20.24 26.22 -21.72
N GLU A 41 21.11 25.70 -20.87
CA GLU A 41 22.53 26.05 -20.85
C GLU A 41 23.37 24.78 -20.86
N ILE A 42 24.23 24.65 -21.87
CA ILE A 42 25.13 23.51 -22.09
C ILE A 42 26.57 24.01 -22.01
N ASN A 43 27.35 23.42 -21.10
CA ASN A 43 28.74 23.80 -20.86
C ASN A 43 29.71 23.06 -21.79
N LYS A 44 30.89 23.64 -21.96
CA LYS A 44 31.98 23.03 -22.76
C LYS A 44 32.36 21.66 -22.20
N GLY A 45 32.42 20.67 -23.08
CA GLY A 45 32.79 19.29 -22.74
C GLY A 45 31.65 18.44 -22.19
N GLU A 46 30.42 18.97 -22.07
CA GLU A 46 29.25 18.17 -21.73
C GLU A 46 28.80 17.30 -22.90
N VAL A 47 28.38 16.07 -22.59
CA VAL A 47 27.71 15.16 -23.54
C VAL A 47 26.24 15.07 -23.12
N VAL A 48 25.39 15.84 -23.79
CA VAL A 48 23.99 16.03 -23.43
C VAL A 48 23.09 15.19 -24.34
N GLY A 49 22.32 14.28 -23.75
CA GLY A 49 21.27 13.53 -24.45
C GLY A 49 19.94 14.27 -24.40
N ILE A 50 19.26 14.42 -25.53
CA ILE A 50 17.89 14.95 -25.58
C ILE A 50 16.93 13.81 -25.93
N ILE A 51 16.04 13.47 -25.00
CA ILE A 51 15.08 12.36 -25.13
C ILE A 51 13.64 12.88 -25.12
N GLY A 52 12.72 12.10 -25.68
CA GLY A 52 11.30 12.44 -25.75
C GLY A 52 10.59 11.78 -26.94
N ARG A 53 9.25 11.85 -26.98
CA ARG A 53 8.45 11.25 -28.06
C ARG A 53 8.69 11.90 -29.42
N ASN A 54 8.25 11.24 -30.48
CA ASN A 54 8.20 11.86 -31.80
C ASN A 54 7.26 13.07 -31.79
N GLY A 55 7.68 14.15 -32.44
CA GLY A 55 6.95 15.41 -32.45
C GLY A 55 7.07 16.27 -31.18
N CYS A 56 7.89 15.90 -30.18
CA CYS A 56 8.06 16.73 -28.97
C CYS A 56 8.98 17.96 -29.13
N GLY A 57 9.60 18.13 -30.31
CA GLY A 57 10.42 19.31 -30.64
C GLY A 57 11.94 19.07 -30.74
N LYS A 58 12.43 17.83 -30.59
CA LYS A 58 13.88 17.49 -30.58
C LYS A 58 14.63 17.95 -31.84
N SER A 59 14.21 17.49 -33.02
CA SER A 59 14.87 17.84 -34.29
C SER A 59 14.71 19.34 -34.61
N THR A 60 13.59 19.96 -34.23
CA THR A 60 13.42 21.42 -34.32
C THR A 60 14.42 22.17 -33.44
N LEU A 61 14.65 21.70 -32.21
CA LEU A 61 15.59 22.31 -31.27
C LEU A 61 17.03 22.18 -31.79
N LEU A 62 17.41 20.99 -32.24
CA LEU A 62 18.69 20.73 -32.91
C LEU A 62 18.89 21.64 -34.12
N SER A 63 17.87 21.82 -34.96
CA SER A 63 17.92 22.68 -36.15
C SER A 63 18.12 24.16 -35.80
N ILE A 64 17.55 24.61 -34.69
CA ILE A 64 17.78 25.96 -34.15
C ILE A 64 19.21 26.09 -33.62
N ILE A 65 19.72 25.07 -32.90
CA ILE A 65 21.10 25.07 -32.41
C ILE A 65 22.10 25.08 -33.57
N ALA A 66 21.83 24.31 -34.63
CA ALA A 66 22.65 24.27 -35.84
C ALA A 66 22.60 25.56 -36.68
N GLY A 67 21.70 26.50 -36.36
CA GLY A 67 21.51 27.72 -37.14
C GLY A 67 20.78 27.51 -38.49
N MET A 68 20.22 26.32 -38.72
CA MET A 68 19.42 26.02 -39.92
C MET A 68 18.02 26.61 -39.85
N MET A 69 17.53 26.89 -38.64
CA MET A 69 16.21 27.48 -38.41
C MET A 69 16.28 28.59 -37.36
N PHE A 70 15.56 29.69 -37.60
CA PHE A 70 15.42 30.76 -36.62
C PHE A 70 14.22 30.54 -35.69
N PRO A 71 14.34 30.81 -34.39
CA PRO A 71 13.21 30.78 -33.47
C PRO A 71 12.21 31.91 -33.80
N ASP A 72 10.94 31.74 -33.41
CA ASP A 72 9.94 32.81 -33.54
C ASP A 72 10.10 33.85 -32.43
N SER A 73 10.61 33.43 -31.25
CA SER A 73 10.97 34.29 -30.13
C SER A 73 12.08 33.66 -29.28
N GLY A 74 12.75 34.47 -28.46
CA GLY A 74 13.89 34.05 -27.64
C GLY A 74 15.23 34.34 -28.31
N LYS A 75 16.32 33.99 -27.63
CA LYS A 75 17.68 34.23 -28.12
C LYS A 75 18.54 32.97 -27.99
N ILE A 76 19.28 32.66 -29.04
CA ILE A 76 20.32 31.63 -29.04
C ILE A 76 21.70 32.29 -29.08
N THR A 77 22.66 31.73 -28.35
CA THR A 77 24.07 32.09 -28.44
C THR A 77 24.93 30.84 -28.36
N THR A 78 25.87 30.70 -29.28
CA THR A 78 26.79 29.56 -29.40
C THR A 78 28.23 30.05 -29.39
N ASN A 79 29.14 29.28 -28.79
CA ASN A 79 30.55 29.61 -28.62
C ASN A 79 31.44 28.46 -29.10
N GLY A 80 31.72 28.44 -30.41
CA GLY A 80 32.51 27.41 -31.10
C GLY A 80 31.95 27.09 -32.49
N LYS A 81 32.72 26.39 -33.31
CA LYS A 81 32.27 25.81 -34.59
C LYS A 81 31.34 24.63 -34.32
N ILE A 82 30.22 24.56 -35.04
CA ILE A 82 29.21 23.52 -34.91
C ILE A 82 29.31 22.57 -36.09
N ALA A 83 29.59 21.29 -35.81
CA ALA A 83 29.41 20.21 -36.76
C ALA A 83 28.08 19.52 -36.48
N SER A 84 27.28 19.25 -37.52
CA SER A 84 25.91 18.78 -37.36
C SER A 84 25.56 17.74 -38.42
N ILE A 85 25.04 16.58 -37.99
CA ILE A 85 24.33 15.63 -38.87
C ILE A 85 22.86 15.62 -38.43
N LEU A 86 22.06 16.46 -39.08
CA LEU A 86 20.60 16.48 -38.94
C LEU A 86 20.04 15.99 -40.27
N GLU A 87 19.27 14.91 -40.22
CA GLU A 87 18.67 14.22 -41.36
C GLU A 87 19.67 13.66 -42.41
N LEU A 88 19.45 12.41 -42.80
CA LEU A 88 20.28 11.66 -43.75
C LEU A 88 20.46 12.42 -45.07
N GLY A 89 21.66 12.95 -45.30
CA GLY A 89 22.04 13.56 -46.58
C GLY A 89 21.60 15.01 -46.79
N MET A 90 20.99 15.67 -45.80
CA MET A 90 20.69 17.10 -45.90
C MET A 90 21.97 17.90 -46.16
N GLY A 91 22.00 18.71 -47.23
CA GLY A 91 23.13 19.55 -47.61
C GLY A 91 24.20 18.87 -48.47
N PHE A 92 23.98 17.63 -48.91
CA PHE A 92 24.69 17.09 -50.06
C PHE A 92 24.01 17.53 -51.36
N HIS A 93 24.79 17.84 -52.38
CA HIS A 93 24.30 18.15 -53.70
C HIS A 93 24.17 16.84 -54.52
N PRO A 94 22.96 16.46 -54.98
CA PRO A 94 22.70 15.16 -55.61
C PRO A 94 23.52 14.90 -56.88
N ASP A 95 23.81 15.97 -57.64
CA ASP A 95 24.55 15.88 -58.90
C ASP A 95 26.07 16.01 -58.75
N MET A 96 26.57 16.32 -57.56
CA MET A 96 28.01 16.35 -57.28
C MET A 96 28.50 14.97 -56.85
N SER A 97 29.76 14.67 -57.14
CA SER A 97 30.45 13.48 -56.65
C SER A 97 30.53 13.45 -55.12
N GLY A 98 30.76 12.27 -54.53
CA GLY A 98 31.05 12.16 -53.10
C GLY A 98 32.23 13.03 -52.68
N LYS A 99 33.28 13.11 -53.51
CA LYS A 99 34.46 13.94 -53.26
C LYS A 99 34.14 15.43 -53.21
N GLU A 100 33.41 15.96 -54.20
CA GLU A 100 32.96 17.36 -54.21
C GLU A 100 32.05 17.68 -53.02
N ASN A 101 31.22 16.72 -52.61
CA ASN A 101 30.37 16.83 -51.44
C ASN A 101 31.16 16.86 -50.11
N ILE A 102 32.33 16.24 -50.02
CA ILE A 102 33.23 16.38 -48.86
C ILE A 102 33.68 17.85 -48.74
N TYR A 103 34.10 18.48 -49.84
CA TYR A 103 34.51 19.89 -49.84
C TYR A 103 33.36 20.82 -49.49
N LEU A 104 32.20 20.65 -50.13
CA LEU A 104 31.00 21.44 -49.85
C LEU A 104 30.63 21.38 -48.37
N LYS A 105 30.66 20.18 -47.78
CA LYS A 105 30.35 20.00 -46.36
C LYS A 105 31.40 20.57 -45.43
N GLY A 106 32.68 20.36 -45.72
CA GLY A 106 33.76 20.95 -44.93
C GLY A 106 33.69 22.48 -44.92
N GLU A 107 33.44 23.12 -46.07
CA GLU A 107 33.28 24.57 -46.13
C GLU A 107 32.05 25.04 -45.33
N LEU A 108 30.92 24.33 -45.40
CA LEU A 108 29.73 24.64 -44.60
C LEU A 108 29.96 24.52 -43.09
N TYR A 109 30.86 23.64 -42.65
CA TYR A 109 31.26 23.54 -41.24
C TYR A 109 32.34 24.58 -40.86
N GLY A 110 32.79 25.43 -41.78
CA GLY A 110 33.76 26.50 -41.53
C GLY A 110 35.22 26.07 -41.64
N PHE A 111 35.52 25.11 -42.52
CA PHE A 111 36.88 24.62 -42.79
C PHE A 111 37.40 25.20 -44.10
N SER A 112 38.69 25.50 -44.11
CA SER A 112 39.39 25.89 -45.32
C SER A 112 39.65 24.67 -46.20
N LYS A 113 39.75 24.90 -47.51
CA LYS A 113 40.08 23.84 -48.47
C LYS A 113 41.33 23.05 -48.09
N LYS A 114 42.35 23.72 -47.53
CA LYS A 114 43.60 23.10 -47.07
C LYS A 114 43.39 22.11 -45.92
N GLU A 115 42.55 22.46 -44.94
CA GLU A 115 42.21 21.56 -43.82
C GLU A 115 41.44 20.33 -44.30
N ILE A 116 40.62 20.48 -45.34
CA ILE A 116 39.89 19.37 -45.97
C ILE A 116 40.85 18.47 -46.75
N ASP A 117 41.77 19.05 -47.52
CA ASP A 117 42.79 18.32 -48.30
C ASP A 117 43.64 17.41 -47.40
N GLU A 118 44.04 17.88 -46.22
CA GLU A 118 44.85 17.11 -45.24
C GLU A 118 44.14 15.86 -44.72
N ARG A 119 42.81 15.80 -44.80
CA ARG A 119 41.97 14.74 -44.19
C ARG A 119 41.17 13.94 -45.22
N LEU A 120 41.29 14.28 -46.50
CA LEU A 120 40.43 13.77 -47.56
C LEU A 120 40.53 12.25 -47.70
N GLU A 121 41.74 11.69 -47.74
CA GLU A 121 41.95 10.25 -47.86
C GLU A 121 41.44 9.49 -46.64
N GLU A 122 41.61 10.03 -45.43
CA GLU A 122 41.09 9.43 -44.19
C GLU A 122 39.56 9.36 -44.18
N ILE A 123 38.89 10.44 -44.62
CA ILE A 123 37.42 10.48 -44.75
C ILE A 123 36.94 9.42 -45.75
N ILE A 124 37.61 9.30 -46.90
CA ILE A 124 37.24 8.34 -47.95
C ILE A 124 37.47 6.91 -47.46
N ASP A 125 38.62 6.61 -46.87
CA ASP A 125 38.94 5.27 -46.39
C ASP A 125 38.02 4.86 -45.22
N TYR A 126 37.73 5.76 -44.27
CA TYR A 126 36.82 5.48 -43.15
C TYR A 126 35.40 5.17 -43.60
N SER A 127 34.92 5.86 -44.64
CA SER A 127 33.57 5.67 -45.19
C SER A 127 33.37 4.30 -45.86
N GLY A 128 34.46 3.65 -46.31
CA GLY A 128 34.41 2.38 -47.03
C GLY A 128 33.72 2.47 -48.40
N ILE A 129 33.65 3.65 -49.02
CA ILE A 129 33.03 3.89 -50.33
C ILE A 129 34.02 4.37 -51.40
N LYS A 130 35.31 4.04 -51.24
CA LYS A 130 36.41 4.47 -52.14
C LYS A 130 36.10 4.24 -53.61
N ASP A 131 35.57 3.07 -53.97
CA ASP A 131 35.26 2.70 -55.35
C ASP A 131 34.11 3.52 -55.97
N TYR A 132 33.34 4.24 -55.16
CA TYR A 132 32.16 5.00 -55.58
C TYR A 132 32.33 6.51 -55.36
N ILE A 133 33.46 6.97 -54.82
CA ILE A 133 33.62 8.35 -54.33
C ILE A 133 33.47 9.42 -55.42
N ASP A 134 33.83 9.09 -56.65
CA ASP A 134 33.74 10.00 -57.80
C ASP A 134 32.37 9.96 -58.49
N ASN A 135 31.46 9.05 -58.08
CA ASN A 135 30.11 8.98 -58.63
C ASN A 135 29.20 10.04 -57.98
N PRO A 136 28.20 10.58 -58.71
CA PRO A 136 27.22 11.51 -58.16
C PRO A 136 26.44 10.90 -56.98
N ILE A 137 26.20 11.69 -55.92
CA ILE A 137 25.52 11.21 -54.70
C ILE A 137 24.11 10.65 -54.96
N ARG A 138 23.40 11.10 -55.99
CA ARG A 138 22.10 10.51 -56.38
C ARG A 138 22.17 9.02 -56.71
N THR A 139 23.36 8.48 -56.95
CA THR A 139 23.60 7.04 -57.21
C THR A 139 23.90 6.24 -55.94
N TYR A 140 24.06 6.91 -54.80
CA TYR A 140 24.43 6.28 -53.54
C TYR A 140 23.21 5.66 -52.87
N SER A 141 23.39 4.51 -52.22
CA SER A 141 22.40 4.01 -51.27
C SER A 141 22.31 4.90 -50.04
N SER A 142 21.20 4.86 -49.32
CA SER A 142 21.05 5.57 -48.03
C SER A 142 22.17 5.23 -47.04
N GLY A 143 22.63 3.98 -47.01
CA GLY A 143 23.76 3.54 -46.21
C GLY A 143 25.12 4.11 -46.66
N MET A 144 25.33 4.35 -47.96
CA MET A 144 26.54 5.03 -48.45
C MET A 144 26.54 6.51 -48.09
N VAL A 145 25.39 7.18 -48.26
CA VAL A 145 25.22 8.59 -47.89
C VAL A 145 25.46 8.80 -46.39
N GLY A 146 24.88 7.93 -45.55
CA GLY A 146 25.07 7.97 -44.10
C GLY A 146 26.52 7.74 -43.68
N ARG A 147 27.21 6.76 -44.30
CA ARG A 147 28.63 6.50 -44.04
C ARG A 147 29.51 7.69 -44.42
N LEU A 148 29.29 8.30 -45.58
CA LEU A 148 30.04 9.49 -46.01
C LEU A 148 29.80 10.67 -45.06
N ALA A 149 28.55 10.98 -44.73
CA ALA A 149 28.19 12.06 -43.81
C ALA A 149 28.85 11.88 -42.44
N PHE A 150 28.81 10.65 -41.90
CA PHE A 150 29.44 10.32 -40.63
C PHE A 150 30.97 10.42 -40.66
N SER A 151 31.59 9.99 -41.77
CA SER A 151 33.04 10.06 -41.95
C SER A 151 33.54 11.50 -42.00
N ILE A 152 32.83 12.38 -42.73
CA ILE A 152 33.13 13.81 -42.75
C ILE A 152 33.02 14.38 -41.33
N MET A 153 31.90 14.18 -40.65
CA MET A 153 31.68 14.75 -39.31
C MET A 153 32.74 14.31 -38.28
N THR A 154 33.16 13.05 -38.31
CA THR A 154 34.12 12.50 -37.33
C THR A 154 35.55 12.98 -37.53
N HIS A 155 35.92 13.35 -38.75
CA HIS A 155 37.28 13.83 -39.07
C HIS A 155 37.36 15.36 -39.10
N VAL A 156 36.27 16.05 -38.79
CA VAL A 156 36.20 17.51 -38.79
C VAL A 156 36.39 18.06 -37.37
N ASP A 157 37.29 19.03 -37.21
CA ASP A 157 37.67 19.60 -35.90
C ASP A 157 36.68 20.66 -35.43
N SER A 158 35.60 20.23 -34.77
CA SER A 158 34.62 21.12 -34.13
C SER A 158 34.64 21.08 -32.60
N GLU A 159 34.27 22.21 -31.96
CA GLU A 159 34.07 22.27 -30.50
C GLU A 159 32.69 21.78 -30.06
N ILE A 160 31.69 21.87 -30.96
CA ILE A 160 30.31 21.44 -30.73
C ILE A 160 29.90 20.43 -31.81
N MET A 161 29.32 19.30 -31.41
CA MET A 161 28.77 18.29 -32.30
C MET A 161 27.28 18.04 -32.02
N LEU A 162 26.45 18.08 -33.07
CA LEU A 162 25.02 17.80 -33.01
C LEU A 162 24.72 16.53 -33.81
N ILE A 163 24.07 15.56 -33.17
CA ILE A 163 23.83 14.23 -33.73
C ILE A 163 22.36 13.87 -33.58
N ASP A 164 21.70 13.53 -34.69
CA ASP A 164 20.32 13.04 -34.71
C ASP A 164 20.26 11.61 -35.26
N GLU A 165 19.98 10.61 -34.43
CA GLU A 165 19.67 9.21 -34.82
C GLU A 165 20.65 8.47 -35.76
N VAL A 166 21.85 9.00 -35.99
CA VAL A 166 22.82 8.43 -36.95
C VAL A 166 23.43 7.09 -36.51
N LEU A 167 23.30 6.75 -35.22
CA LEU A 167 23.88 5.54 -34.63
C LEU A 167 23.25 4.21 -35.10
N SER A 168 22.13 4.26 -35.81
CA SER A 168 21.43 3.09 -36.37
C SER A 168 21.66 2.89 -37.86
N ILE A 169 22.59 3.64 -38.48
CA ILE A 169 22.80 3.64 -39.94
C ILE A 169 24.00 2.77 -40.31
N GLY A 170 23.85 1.97 -41.37
CA GLY A 170 24.90 1.11 -41.91
C GLY A 170 24.73 -0.37 -41.53
N ASP A 171 25.69 -1.19 -41.90
CA ASP A 171 25.73 -2.58 -41.46
C ASP A 171 26.18 -2.68 -40.00
N SER A 172 26.06 -3.86 -39.40
CA SER A 172 26.45 -4.11 -38.00
C SER A 172 27.91 -3.76 -37.72
N ILE A 173 28.79 -3.87 -38.73
CA ILE A 173 30.22 -3.54 -38.64
C ILE A 173 30.39 -2.02 -38.50
N PHE A 174 29.75 -1.22 -39.36
CA PHE A 174 29.83 0.23 -39.31
C PHE A 174 29.18 0.80 -38.04
N VAL A 175 28.02 0.27 -37.63
CA VAL A 175 27.36 0.66 -36.37
C VAL A 175 28.27 0.43 -35.17
N THR A 176 29.01 -0.69 -35.15
CA THR A 176 29.97 -0.99 -34.07
C THR A 176 31.14 0.00 -34.08
N LYS A 177 31.73 0.27 -35.26
CA LYS A 177 32.80 1.28 -35.41
C LYS A 177 32.35 2.68 -34.97
N ALA A 178 31.14 3.08 -35.35
CA ALA A 178 30.56 4.36 -34.96
C ALA A 178 30.40 4.46 -33.44
N LYS A 179 29.86 3.42 -32.78
CA LYS A 179 29.70 3.39 -31.31
C LYS A 179 31.04 3.48 -30.57
N GLU A 180 32.07 2.76 -31.02
CA GLU A 180 33.40 2.86 -30.42
C GLU A 180 34.02 4.24 -30.58
N HIS A 181 33.86 4.84 -31.76
CA HIS A 181 34.36 6.18 -32.03
C HIS A 181 33.65 7.23 -31.15
N PHE A 182 32.33 7.12 -30.96
CA PHE A 182 31.60 7.99 -30.05
C PHE A 182 32.03 7.86 -28.61
N LYS A 183 32.34 6.65 -28.15
CA LYS A 183 32.90 6.43 -26.81
C LYS A 183 34.26 7.12 -26.64
N LYS A 184 35.07 7.20 -27.70
CA LYS A 184 36.33 7.97 -27.68
C LYS A 184 36.06 9.48 -27.68
N LEU A 185 35.12 9.95 -28.51
CA LEU A 185 34.74 11.35 -28.59
C LEU A 185 34.10 11.87 -27.29
N SER A 186 33.31 11.06 -26.58
CA SER A 186 32.74 11.47 -25.28
C SER A 186 33.80 11.73 -24.21
N THR A 187 35.03 11.23 -24.41
CA THR A 187 36.17 11.45 -23.50
C THR A 187 37.17 12.50 -23.99
N SER A 188 36.96 13.09 -25.18
CA SER A 188 37.91 14.03 -25.78
C SER A 188 37.74 15.49 -25.33
N GLY A 189 36.73 15.78 -24.51
CA GLY A 189 36.41 17.14 -24.03
C GLY A 189 35.61 18.00 -25.01
N LYS A 190 35.17 17.43 -26.15
CA LYS A 190 34.22 18.09 -27.07
C LYS A 190 32.83 18.19 -26.46
N THR A 191 32.08 19.23 -26.81
CA THR A 191 30.67 19.38 -26.42
C THR A 191 29.79 18.64 -27.41
N ILE A 192 28.96 17.72 -26.94
CA ILE A 192 28.16 16.85 -27.81
C ILE A 192 26.69 16.91 -27.39
N VAL A 193 25.80 17.18 -28.35
CA VAL A 193 24.35 17.07 -28.17
C VAL A 193 23.84 15.95 -29.05
N ILE A 194 23.21 14.96 -28.43
CA ILE A 194 22.73 13.76 -29.12
C ILE A 194 21.24 13.53 -28.89
N VAL A 195 20.52 13.23 -29.96
CA VAL A 195 19.15 12.70 -29.92
C VAL A 195 19.18 11.23 -30.36
N SER A 196 18.63 10.36 -29.53
CA SER A 196 18.49 8.93 -29.83
C SER A 196 17.25 8.35 -29.17
N HIS A 197 16.66 7.37 -29.85
CA HIS A 197 15.60 6.51 -29.30
C HIS A 197 16.14 5.35 -28.45
N ASP A 198 17.44 5.07 -28.50
CA ASP A 198 18.07 4.03 -27.67
C ASP A 198 18.51 4.62 -26.32
N LEU A 199 17.63 4.50 -25.33
CA LEU A 199 17.88 4.95 -23.96
C LEU A 199 19.13 4.28 -23.35
N SER A 200 19.43 3.03 -23.71
CA SER A 200 20.60 2.32 -23.17
C SER A 200 21.93 2.93 -23.64
N THR A 201 21.94 3.47 -24.86
CA THR A 201 23.09 4.17 -25.42
C THR A 201 23.22 5.57 -24.81
N ILE A 202 22.10 6.29 -24.64
CA ILE A 202 22.05 7.59 -23.96
C ILE A 202 22.58 7.47 -22.52
N GLU A 203 22.15 6.47 -21.76
CA GLU A 203 22.60 6.24 -20.39
C GLU A 203 24.11 5.96 -20.27
N LYS A 204 24.72 5.37 -21.29
CA LYS A 204 26.14 4.98 -21.29
C LYS A 204 27.08 6.09 -21.74
N ILE A 205 26.64 6.96 -22.65
CA ILE A 205 27.50 7.93 -23.33
C ILE A 205 27.29 9.35 -22.79
N CYS A 206 26.08 9.70 -22.39
CA CYS A 206 25.78 11.06 -21.94
C CYS A 206 26.21 11.30 -20.49
N THR A 207 26.67 12.51 -20.21
CA THR A 207 26.92 13.00 -18.83
C THR A 207 25.67 13.63 -18.23
N ARG A 208 24.76 14.13 -19.07
CA ARG A 208 23.51 14.81 -18.70
C ARG A 208 22.42 14.47 -19.72
N VAL A 209 21.18 14.36 -19.27
CA VAL A 209 20.03 14.07 -20.15
C VAL A 209 18.90 15.06 -19.89
N ILE A 210 18.32 15.56 -20.97
CA ILE A 210 17.19 16.48 -20.99
C ILE A 210 16.00 15.74 -21.60
N TRP A 211 14.92 15.62 -20.85
CA TRP A 211 13.67 15.07 -21.34
C TRP A 211 12.74 16.19 -21.81
N MET A 212 12.27 16.10 -23.06
CA MET A 212 11.30 17.01 -23.65
C MET A 212 9.96 16.33 -23.97
N GLU A 213 8.87 17.05 -23.75
CA GLU A 213 7.51 16.65 -24.12
C GLU A 213 6.68 17.88 -24.53
N LYS A 214 5.93 17.78 -25.64
CA LYS A 214 5.07 18.87 -26.17
C LYS A 214 5.78 20.25 -26.27
N GLY A 215 7.03 20.26 -26.71
CA GLY A 215 7.82 21.47 -26.90
C GLY A 215 8.40 22.07 -25.62
N LYS A 216 8.29 21.40 -24.47
CA LYS A 216 8.82 21.85 -23.16
C LYS A 216 9.85 20.89 -22.61
N VAL A 217 10.76 21.41 -21.78
CA VAL A 217 11.66 20.61 -20.96
C VAL A 217 10.89 20.14 -19.72
N MET A 218 10.84 18.82 -19.52
CA MET A 218 10.15 18.18 -18.41
C MET A 218 11.09 17.92 -17.24
N GLU A 219 12.32 17.48 -17.55
CA GLU A 219 13.33 17.14 -16.56
C GLU A 219 14.71 17.32 -17.20
N ASP A 220 15.69 17.71 -16.39
CA ASP A 220 17.07 17.91 -16.78
C ASP A 220 17.98 17.44 -15.64
N GLY A 221 18.82 16.44 -15.90
CA GLY A 221 19.64 15.84 -14.84
C GLY A 221 20.48 14.65 -15.29
N THR A 222 20.85 13.78 -14.33
CA THR A 222 21.71 12.63 -14.60
C THR A 222 21.01 11.59 -15.48
N PRO A 223 21.72 10.92 -16.41
CA PRO A 223 21.12 9.99 -17.38
C PRO A 223 20.23 8.92 -16.76
N LYS A 224 20.72 8.18 -15.75
CA LYS A 224 19.95 7.11 -15.09
C LYS A 224 18.61 7.58 -14.53
N ILE A 225 18.59 8.74 -13.88
CA ILE A 225 17.37 9.28 -13.26
C ILE A 225 16.38 9.72 -14.33
N VAL A 226 16.83 10.50 -15.31
CA VAL A 226 15.96 11.07 -16.34
C VAL A 226 15.44 10.00 -17.28
N CYS A 227 16.28 9.06 -17.71
CA CYS A 227 15.87 7.92 -18.53
C CYS A 227 14.87 7.03 -17.78
N SER A 228 15.10 6.73 -16.49
CA SER A 228 14.14 5.96 -15.68
C SER A 228 12.79 6.68 -15.53
N LYS A 229 12.79 7.99 -15.25
CA LYS A 229 11.57 8.82 -15.19
C LYS A 229 10.83 8.82 -16.53
N TYR A 230 11.54 8.96 -17.64
CA TYR A 230 10.95 8.92 -18.98
C TYR A 230 10.37 7.54 -19.31
N SER A 231 11.09 6.45 -19.04
CA SER A 231 10.58 5.09 -19.23
C SER A 231 9.32 4.84 -18.42
N LYS A 232 9.29 5.29 -17.16
CA LYS A 232 8.10 5.22 -16.30
C LYS A 232 6.95 6.04 -16.87
N TYR A 233 7.20 7.26 -17.31
CA TYR A 233 6.19 8.11 -17.96
C TYR A 233 5.57 7.44 -19.20
N VAL A 234 6.41 6.87 -20.07
CA VAL A 234 5.95 6.14 -21.27
C VAL A 234 5.10 4.93 -20.89
N TYR A 235 5.49 4.21 -19.83
CA TYR A 235 4.79 3.02 -19.35
C TYR A 235 3.47 3.33 -18.62
N GLU A 236 3.36 4.46 -17.92
CA GLU A 236 2.17 4.83 -17.13
C GLU A 236 1.16 5.69 -17.92
N ASN A 237 1.60 6.33 -19.00
CA ASN A 237 0.74 7.23 -19.79
C ASN A 237 -0.17 6.43 -20.72
N ILE A 238 -1.47 6.49 -20.42
CA ILE A 238 -2.50 5.72 -21.11
C ILE A 238 -2.62 6.03 -22.61
N ASP A 239 -2.37 7.27 -23.03
CA ASP A 239 -2.45 7.65 -24.45
C ASP A 239 -1.33 7.00 -25.26
N ILE A 240 -0.16 6.89 -24.65
CA ILE A 240 1.02 6.28 -25.27
C ILE A 240 0.84 4.77 -25.34
N VAL A 241 0.39 4.16 -24.24
CA VAL A 241 0.14 2.72 -24.19
C VAL A 241 -1.02 2.33 -25.12
N TYR A 242 -2.06 3.18 -25.24
CA TYR A 242 -3.15 3.00 -26.21
C TYR A 242 -2.64 3.01 -27.65
N GLU A 243 -1.86 4.01 -28.05
CA GLU A 243 -1.30 4.11 -29.41
C GLU A 243 -0.46 2.87 -29.76
N LEU A 244 0.35 2.38 -28.82
CA LEU A 244 1.11 1.14 -28.98
C LEU A 244 0.20 -0.11 -29.03
N ALA A 245 -0.84 -0.17 -28.21
CA ALA A 245 -1.79 -1.28 -28.21
C ALA A 245 -2.59 -1.34 -29.53
N GLU A 246 -3.03 -0.19 -30.04
CA GLU A 246 -3.75 -0.01 -31.31
C GLU A 246 -2.87 -0.39 -32.51
N SER A 247 -1.56 -0.14 -32.44
CA SER A 247 -0.60 -0.58 -33.46
C SER A 247 -0.43 -2.11 -33.55
N GLY A 248 -1.05 -2.88 -32.64
CA GLY A 248 -1.00 -4.34 -32.63
C GLY A 248 0.09 -4.93 -31.75
N ASN A 249 0.76 -4.13 -30.91
CA ASN A 249 1.81 -4.63 -30.01
C ASN A 249 1.19 -5.47 -28.87
N PRO A 250 1.46 -6.78 -28.77
CA PRO A 250 0.80 -7.65 -27.80
C PRO A 250 1.11 -7.31 -26.34
N GLU A 251 2.34 -6.89 -26.04
CA GLU A 251 2.74 -6.48 -24.70
C GLU A 251 2.02 -5.18 -24.28
N ALA A 252 1.95 -4.20 -25.18
CA ALA A 252 1.23 -2.96 -24.94
C ALA A 252 -0.28 -3.20 -24.78
N GLN A 253 -0.88 -4.11 -25.54
CA GLN A 253 -2.29 -4.51 -25.39
C GLN A 253 -2.56 -5.13 -24.01
N TYR A 254 -1.69 -6.02 -23.54
CA TYR A 254 -1.79 -6.60 -22.19
C TYR A 254 -1.60 -5.53 -21.10
N HIS A 255 -0.65 -4.63 -21.28
CA HIS A 255 -0.40 -3.56 -20.35
C HIS A 255 -1.56 -2.54 -20.31
N TYR A 256 -2.12 -2.19 -21.47
CA TYR A 256 -3.31 -1.34 -21.59
C TYR A 256 -4.50 -1.95 -20.84
N HIS A 257 -4.73 -3.27 -20.99
CA HIS A 257 -5.70 -4.00 -20.20
C HIS A 257 -5.50 -3.81 -18.69
N LYS A 258 -4.27 -3.97 -18.18
CA LYS A 258 -3.97 -3.78 -16.75
C LYS A 258 -4.19 -2.34 -16.29
N LEU A 259 -3.83 -1.35 -17.12
CA LEU A 259 -4.08 0.06 -16.82
C LEU A 259 -5.57 0.39 -16.75
N LEU A 260 -6.39 -0.17 -17.65
CA LEU A 260 -7.85 0.01 -17.64
C LEU A 260 -8.53 -0.63 -16.40
N LEU A 261 -7.99 -1.73 -15.87
CA LEU A 261 -8.51 -2.36 -14.64
C LEU A 261 -8.20 -1.59 -13.36
N ASN A 262 -7.06 -0.89 -13.32
CA ASN A 262 -6.57 -0.22 -12.11
C ASN A 262 -7.11 1.21 -11.89
N ASP A 263 -7.74 1.83 -12.89
CA ASP A 263 -8.25 3.21 -12.81
C ASP A 263 -9.67 3.33 -13.39
N SER A 264 -10.69 3.23 -12.52
CA SER A 264 -12.10 3.29 -12.91
C SER A 264 -12.55 4.63 -13.49
N ASN A 265 -11.80 5.73 -13.28
CA ASN A 265 -12.08 7.02 -13.92
C ASN A 265 -11.67 7.06 -15.40
N ARG A 266 -10.82 6.13 -15.86
CA ARG A 266 -10.36 6.04 -17.26
C ARG A 266 -11.28 5.20 -18.16
N MET A 267 -12.28 4.51 -17.58
CA MET A 267 -13.36 3.85 -18.32
C MET A 267 -14.27 4.81 -19.12
N ASN A 268 -14.11 6.13 -18.96
CA ASN A 268 -14.82 7.14 -19.76
C ASN A 268 -14.54 7.07 -21.28
N ARG A 269 -13.57 6.25 -21.73
CA ARG A 269 -13.40 5.93 -23.16
C ARG A 269 -14.36 4.87 -23.70
N GLY A 270 -15.09 4.16 -22.83
CA GLY A 270 -15.93 3.03 -23.24
C GLY A 270 -15.15 1.78 -23.66
N ASP A 271 -13.83 1.78 -23.48
CA ASP A 271 -12.96 0.65 -23.84
C ASP A 271 -13.21 -0.55 -22.92
N ASN A 272 -13.41 -1.73 -23.51
CA ASN A 272 -13.52 -2.98 -22.76
C ASN A 272 -12.10 -3.49 -22.40
N PRO A 273 -11.68 -3.53 -21.11
CA PRO A 273 -10.36 -4.01 -20.74
C PRO A 273 -10.11 -5.46 -21.20
N TYR A 274 -11.13 -6.30 -21.20
CA TYR A 274 -10.99 -7.72 -21.55
C TYR A 274 -10.88 -7.94 -23.07
N TYR A 275 -11.30 -6.98 -23.90
CA TYR A 275 -11.05 -7.01 -25.34
C TYR A 275 -9.56 -6.94 -25.65
N TRP A 276 -8.83 -6.05 -24.98
CA TRP A 276 -7.39 -5.90 -25.14
C TRP A 276 -6.59 -7.09 -24.60
N LEU A 277 -7.07 -7.69 -23.49
CA LEU A 277 -6.51 -8.95 -22.98
C LEU A 277 -6.66 -10.09 -24.00
N GLU A 278 -7.83 -10.22 -24.64
CA GLU A 278 -8.10 -11.22 -25.66
C GLU A 278 -7.21 -11.03 -26.90
N LEU A 279 -7.07 -9.81 -27.41
CA LEU A 279 -6.20 -9.52 -28.55
C LEU A 279 -4.74 -9.90 -28.28
N SER A 280 -4.24 -9.55 -27.09
CA SER A 280 -2.88 -9.88 -26.67
C SER A 280 -2.69 -11.40 -26.53
N ALA A 281 -3.66 -12.11 -25.94
CA ALA A 281 -3.62 -13.56 -25.80
C ALA A 281 -3.65 -14.28 -27.16
N LYS A 282 -4.50 -13.83 -28.10
CA LYS A 282 -4.57 -14.35 -29.48
C LYS A 282 -3.26 -14.14 -30.26
N SER A 283 -2.53 -13.07 -29.95
CA SER A 283 -1.23 -12.77 -30.55
C SER A 283 -0.08 -13.61 -29.98
N GLY A 284 -0.35 -14.47 -29.00
CA GLY A 284 0.64 -15.39 -28.42
C GLY A 284 1.41 -14.85 -27.21
N TYR A 285 1.02 -13.69 -26.66
CA TYR A 285 1.73 -13.12 -25.52
C TYR A 285 1.46 -13.91 -24.24
N THR A 286 2.48 -14.62 -23.75
CA THR A 286 2.35 -15.64 -22.70
C THR A 286 1.66 -15.15 -21.41
N PRO A 287 1.97 -13.95 -20.85
CA PRO A 287 1.23 -13.44 -19.69
C PRO A 287 -0.26 -13.21 -19.97
N ALA A 288 -0.59 -12.69 -21.15
CA ALA A 288 -1.98 -12.49 -21.55
C ALA A 288 -2.73 -13.81 -21.74
N GLN A 289 -2.09 -14.84 -22.30
CA GLN A 289 -2.69 -16.16 -22.45
C GLN A 289 -3.08 -16.78 -21.10
N ILE A 290 -2.25 -16.63 -20.07
CA ILE A 290 -2.51 -17.16 -18.72
C ILE A 290 -3.67 -16.42 -18.05
N ASP A 291 -3.64 -15.09 -18.10
CA ASP A 291 -4.68 -14.25 -17.49
C ASP A 291 -6.02 -14.38 -18.22
N TYR A 292 -6.00 -14.45 -19.56
CA TYR A 292 -7.20 -14.67 -20.36
C TYR A 292 -7.79 -16.06 -20.11
N ALA A 293 -6.96 -17.12 -20.09
CA ALA A 293 -7.41 -18.46 -19.74
C ALA A 293 -8.02 -18.53 -18.33
N THR A 294 -7.45 -17.79 -17.37
CA THR A 294 -8.02 -17.65 -16.02
C THR A 294 -9.38 -16.95 -16.07
N TYR A 295 -9.47 -15.84 -16.81
CA TYR A 295 -10.71 -15.09 -17.00
C TYR A 295 -11.84 -15.96 -17.57
N LEU A 296 -11.57 -16.71 -18.65
CA LEU A 296 -12.56 -17.59 -19.30
C LEU A 296 -13.16 -18.59 -18.31
N ILE A 297 -12.32 -19.23 -17.50
CA ILE A 297 -12.75 -20.21 -16.49
C ILE A 297 -13.62 -19.57 -15.40
N THR A 298 -13.27 -18.37 -14.96
CA THR A 298 -14.01 -17.68 -13.87
C THR A 298 -15.39 -17.17 -14.32
N LYS A 299 -15.56 -16.84 -15.59
CA LYS A 299 -16.78 -16.25 -16.14
C LYS A 299 -17.76 -17.28 -16.67
N ASP A 300 -17.27 -18.33 -17.31
CA ASP A 300 -18.11 -19.33 -17.99
C ASP A 300 -17.40 -20.69 -18.07
N THR A 301 -17.89 -21.66 -17.29
CA THR A 301 -17.34 -23.02 -17.26
C THR A 301 -17.46 -23.76 -18.59
N THR A 302 -18.29 -23.29 -19.53
CA THR A 302 -18.42 -23.91 -20.87
C THR A 302 -17.22 -23.61 -21.78
N GLN A 303 -16.42 -22.58 -21.48
CA GLN A 303 -15.23 -22.20 -22.26
C GLN A 303 -13.93 -22.88 -21.77
N SER A 304 -14.08 -23.99 -21.02
CA SER A 304 -12.94 -24.71 -20.43
C SER A 304 -11.95 -25.23 -21.47
N GLU A 305 -12.41 -25.64 -22.66
CA GLU A 305 -11.53 -26.14 -23.73
C GLU A 305 -10.62 -25.04 -24.32
N LEU A 306 -11.19 -23.86 -24.57
CA LEU A 306 -10.43 -22.70 -25.06
C LEU A 306 -9.41 -22.22 -24.01
N ALA A 307 -9.78 -22.24 -22.72
CA ALA A 307 -8.86 -21.92 -21.64
C ALA A 307 -7.70 -22.95 -21.54
N ILE A 308 -7.99 -24.24 -21.72
CA ILE A 308 -6.98 -25.31 -21.76
C ILE A 308 -5.99 -25.07 -22.90
N GLU A 309 -6.46 -24.65 -24.08
CA GLU A 309 -5.60 -24.34 -25.23
C GLU A 309 -4.64 -23.18 -24.95
N TYR A 310 -5.12 -22.08 -24.36
CA TYR A 310 -4.24 -20.97 -23.98
C TYR A 310 -3.22 -21.35 -22.91
N TYR A 311 -3.59 -22.16 -21.91
CA TYR A 311 -2.61 -22.69 -20.96
C TYR A 311 -1.60 -23.63 -21.62
N LYS A 312 -2.01 -24.43 -22.60
CA LYS A 312 -1.10 -25.28 -23.36
C LYS A 312 -0.07 -24.45 -24.14
N ASN A 313 -0.53 -23.44 -24.87
CA ASN A 313 0.36 -22.58 -25.67
C ASN A 313 1.38 -21.83 -24.78
N ALA A 314 0.92 -21.32 -23.63
CA ALA A 314 1.79 -20.71 -22.65
C ALA A 314 2.77 -21.71 -21.99
N ALA A 315 2.33 -22.96 -21.79
CA ALA A 315 3.16 -24.05 -21.26
C ALA A 315 4.26 -24.47 -22.24
N ASP A 316 3.92 -24.59 -23.54
CA ASP A 316 4.85 -24.90 -24.63
C ASP A 316 5.89 -23.78 -24.81
N SER A 317 5.51 -22.54 -24.50
CA SER A 317 6.42 -21.38 -24.43
C SER A 317 7.33 -21.36 -23.20
N GLY A 318 7.27 -22.40 -22.35
CA GLY A 318 8.16 -22.60 -21.21
C GLY A 318 7.62 -22.11 -19.87
N ASN A 319 6.41 -21.52 -19.80
CA ASN A 319 5.87 -20.97 -18.55
C ASN A 319 5.43 -22.07 -17.56
N ASN A 320 6.00 -22.07 -16.36
CA ASN A 320 5.76 -23.11 -15.34
C ASN A 320 4.37 -23.05 -14.71
N GLU A 321 3.78 -21.86 -14.55
CA GLU A 321 2.40 -21.71 -14.06
C GLU A 321 1.41 -22.26 -15.08
N ALA A 322 1.61 -21.96 -16.36
CA ALA A 322 0.79 -22.46 -17.45
C ALA A 322 0.88 -23.99 -17.59
N LYS A 323 2.09 -24.57 -17.51
CA LYS A 323 2.30 -26.04 -17.47
C LYS A 323 1.47 -26.70 -16.38
N LEU A 324 1.43 -26.07 -15.20
CA LEU A 324 0.72 -26.57 -14.04
C LEU A 324 -0.81 -26.43 -14.19
N ARG A 325 -1.31 -25.30 -14.68
CA ARG A 325 -2.74 -25.07 -14.92
C ARG A 325 -3.28 -25.91 -16.08
N TYR A 326 -2.50 -26.08 -17.15
CA TYR A 326 -2.80 -27.00 -18.24
C TYR A 326 -2.93 -28.44 -17.73
N ALA A 327 -1.96 -28.91 -16.93
CA ALA A 327 -1.99 -30.24 -16.33
C ALA A 327 -3.25 -30.46 -15.46
N LEU A 328 -3.60 -29.50 -14.61
CA LEU A 328 -4.79 -29.58 -13.75
C LEU A 328 -6.11 -29.68 -14.53
N LEU A 329 -6.23 -28.93 -15.62
CA LEU A 329 -7.48 -28.85 -16.40
C LEU A 329 -7.62 -29.98 -17.43
N SER A 330 -6.49 -30.49 -17.95
CA SER A 330 -6.45 -31.67 -18.82
C SER A 330 -6.84 -32.99 -18.12
N GLY A 331 -6.86 -33.00 -16.78
CA GLY A 331 -7.20 -34.14 -15.91
C GLY A 331 -8.67 -34.59 -15.90
N LYS A 332 -9.53 -34.08 -16.81
CA LYS A 332 -10.92 -34.56 -16.98
C LYS A 332 -11.10 -35.65 -18.05
N ALA A 333 -10.05 -36.16 -18.68
CA ALA A 333 -10.13 -37.40 -19.47
C ALA A 333 -8.77 -38.12 -19.54
N ASN A 334 -8.63 -39.21 -18.78
CA ASN A 334 -7.61 -40.26 -18.94
C ASN A 334 -6.17 -39.85 -19.31
N SER A 335 -5.33 -39.60 -18.31
CA SER A 335 -3.87 -39.80 -18.46
C SER A 335 -3.12 -39.90 -17.11
N SER A 336 -3.47 -40.87 -16.25
CA SER A 336 -2.70 -41.09 -15.01
C SER A 336 -1.30 -41.67 -15.24
N LYS A 337 -0.93 -42.08 -16.46
CA LYS A 337 0.38 -42.71 -16.75
C LYS A 337 1.48 -41.73 -17.17
N LEU A 338 1.14 -40.73 -18.00
CA LEU A 338 2.12 -39.69 -18.41
C LEU A 338 2.39 -38.68 -17.29
N PHE A 339 1.39 -38.51 -16.40
CA PHE A 339 1.42 -37.69 -15.19
C PHE A 339 2.48 -38.16 -14.19
N ASP A 340 2.63 -39.47 -14.00
CA ASP A 340 3.59 -40.04 -13.04
C ASP A 340 5.03 -40.06 -13.57
N GLU A 341 5.25 -40.25 -14.88
CA GLU A 341 6.59 -40.42 -15.46
C GLU A 341 7.41 -39.11 -15.48
N LYS A 342 6.81 -38.00 -15.92
CA LYS A 342 7.50 -36.70 -16.04
C LYS A 342 7.71 -36.01 -14.70
N TYR A 343 6.84 -36.27 -13.73
CA TYR A 343 6.98 -35.80 -12.35
C TYR A 343 8.01 -36.60 -11.55
N ASN A 344 8.08 -37.93 -11.75
CA ASN A 344 9.17 -38.73 -11.21
C ASN A 344 10.54 -38.31 -11.77
N GLU A 345 10.59 -37.84 -13.02
CA GLU A 345 11.80 -37.27 -13.61
C GLU A 345 12.18 -35.95 -12.93
N ILE A 346 11.24 -35.02 -12.72
CA ILE A 346 11.52 -33.76 -12.00
C ILE A 346 11.93 -34.04 -10.54
N ALA A 347 11.28 -34.98 -9.86
CA ALA A 347 11.63 -35.38 -8.51
C ALA A 347 13.05 -35.96 -8.39
N LYS A 348 13.52 -36.67 -9.43
CA LYS A 348 14.86 -37.30 -9.45
C LYS A 348 15.96 -36.40 -10.02
N ASN A 349 15.67 -35.69 -11.11
CA ASN A 349 16.65 -34.99 -11.96
C ASN A 349 16.41 -33.49 -12.10
N GLY A 350 15.31 -32.95 -11.55
CA GLY A 350 15.00 -31.52 -11.59
C GLY A 350 15.94 -30.69 -10.73
N SER A 351 16.06 -29.39 -11.03
CA SER A 351 16.84 -28.47 -10.19
C SER A 351 16.24 -28.38 -8.78
N ILE A 352 17.01 -27.90 -7.81
CA ILE A 352 16.54 -27.71 -6.43
C ILE A 352 15.26 -26.84 -6.36
N ILE A 353 15.11 -25.88 -7.27
CA ILE A 353 13.92 -25.01 -7.38
C ILE A 353 12.73 -25.78 -8.00
N ASP A 354 12.97 -26.62 -8.99
CA ASP A 354 11.92 -27.44 -9.61
C ASP A 354 11.36 -28.47 -8.61
N ARG A 355 12.25 -29.10 -7.85
CA ARG A 355 11.89 -30.04 -6.78
C ARG A 355 11.16 -29.34 -5.62
N TYR A 356 11.54 -28.11 -5.28
CA TYR A 356 10.80 -27.28 -4.32
C TYR A 356 9.37 -26.98 -4.79
N ASN A 357 9.23 -26.53 -6.05
CA ASN A 357 7.92 -26.23 -6.63
C ASN A 357 7.04 -27.48 -6.75
N TYR A 358 7.66 -28.63 -7.04
CA TYR A 358 7.01 -29.92 -7.00
C TYR A 358 6.48 -30.27 -5.60
N ALA A 359 7.31 -30.15 -4.56
CA ALA A 359 6.90 -30.40 -3.17
C ALA A 359 5.74 -29.49 -2.73
N LYS A 360 5.77 -28.20 -3.15
CA LYS A 360 4.67 -27.25 -2.90
C LYS A 360 3.38 -27.66 -3.59
N LEU A 361 3.45 -28.22 -4.80
CA LEU A 361 2.26 -28.73 -5.48
C LEU A 361 1.70 -29.95 -4.75
N LEU A 362 2.55 -30.94 -4.41
CA LEU A 362 2.13 -32.14 -3.66
C LEU A 362 1.35 -31.76 -2.40
N LEU A 363 1.85 -30.76 -1.64
CA LEU A 363 1.18 -30.28 -0.45
C LEU A 363 -0.19 -29.67 -0.76
N LYS A 364 -0.28 -28.84 -1.81
CA LYS A 364 -1.53 -28.16 -2.22
C LYS A 364 -2.59 -29.15 -2.74
N THR A 365 -2.16 -30.23 -3.39
CA THR A 365 -3.05 -31.26 -3.94
C THR A 365 -3.22 -32.46 -3.01
N SER A 366 -2.73 -32.40 -1.77
CA SER A 366 -2.81 -33.50 -0.82
C SER A 366 -4.22 -33.64 -0.23
N TRP A 367 -4.85 -34.79 -0.43
CA TRP A 367 -6.19 -35.10 0.10
C TRP A 367 -6.12 -36.08 1.26
N THR A 368 -5.06 -36.89 1.32
CA THR A 368 -4.85 -37.91 2.35
C THR A 368 -3.61 -37.63 3.21
N LEU A 369 -3.54 -38.30 4.37
CA LEU A 369 -2.34 -38.28 5.22
C LEU A 369 -1.10 -38.82 4.50
N SER A 370 -1.29 -39.80 3.60
CA SER A 370 -0.22 -40.34 2.76
C SER A 370 0.32 -39.30 1.79
N ASP A 371 -0.56 -38.53 1.13
CA ASP A 371 -0.15 -37.48 0.20
C ASP A 371 0.62 -36.36 0.91
N ARG A 372 0.20 -36.01 2.14
CA ARG A 372 0.90 -35.03 2.97
C ARG A 372 2.28 -35.53 3.41
N ALA A 373 2.42 -36.81 3.72
CA ALA A 373 3.71 -37.42 4.05
C ALA A 373 4.66 -37.45 2.85
N GLN A 374 4.15 -37.66 1.63
CA GLN A 374 4.94 -37.55 0.40
C GLN A 374 5.40 -36.10 0.16
N ALA A 375 4.51 -35.13 0.33
CA ALA A 375 4.85 -33.71 0.23
C ALA A 375 5.92 -33.31 1.26
N PHE A 376 5.77 -33.78 2.51
CA PHE A 376 6.73 -33.58 3.58
C PHE A 376 8.13 -34.09 3.21
N ASN A 377 8.22 -35.35 2.74
CA ASN A 377 9.49 -35.95 2.35
C ASN A 377 10.14 -35.20 1.17
N ALA A 378 9.33 -34.73 0.21
CA ALA A 378 9.82 -33.93 -0.91
C ALA A 378 10.38 -32.57 -0.44
N PHE A 379 9.68 -31.88 0.47
CA PHE A 379 10.19 -30.64 1.08
C PHE A 379 11.46 -30.89 1.89
N LYS A 380 11.50 -31.97 2.67
CA LYS A 380 12.67 -32.35 3.48
C LYS A 380 13.90 -32.62 2.64
N ASN A 381 13.76 -33.37 1.54
CA ASN A 381 14.86 -33.64 0.62
C ASN A 381 15.48 -32.33 0.08
N VAL A 382 14.65 -31.37 -0.32
CA VAL A 382 15.09 -30.07 -0.82
C VAL A 382 15.66 -29.18 0.29
N ALA A 383 15.12 -29.28 1.51
CA ALA A 383 15.63 -28.57 2.67
C ALA A 383 17.02 -29.07 3.08
N ASP A 384 17.25 -30.38 3.04
CA ASP A 384 18.53 -31.01 3.37
C ASP A 384 19.63 -30.65 2.36
N GLU A 385 19.26 -30.23 1.15
CA GLU A 385 20.18 -29.68 0.12
C GLU A 385 20.49 -28.18 0.28
N GLY A 386 19.94 -27.50 1.29
CA GLY A 386 20.33 -26.14 1.62
C GLY A 386 19.33 -25.04 1.23
N LEU A 387 18.17 -25.37 0.63
CA LEU A 387 17.23 -24.32 0.19
C LEU A 387 16.47 -23.71 1.39
N PRO A 388 16.63 -22.39 1.67
CA PRO A 388 16.07 -21.80 2.89
C PRO A 388 14.54 -21.79 2.94
N ASN A 389 13.88 -21.61 1.79
CA ASN A 389 12.42 -21.65 1.68
C ASN A 389 11.87 -23.05 2.03
N ALA A 390 12.60 -24.11 1.66
CA ALA A 390 12.21 -25.47 1.98
C ALA A 390 12.43 -25.78 3.47
N MET A 391 13.56 -25.35 4.04
CA MET A 391 13.83 -25.45 5.49
C MET A 391 12.73 -24.78 6.31
N TYR A 392 12.34 -23.56 5.94
CA TYR A 392 11.26 -22.83 6.59
C TYR A 392 9.92 -23.58 6.49
N GLN A 393 9.60 -24.12 5.30
CA GLN A 393 8.36 -24.89 5.12
C GLN A 393 8.36 -26.19 5.92
N VAL A 394 9.48 -26.91 5.99
CA VAL A 394 9.63 -28.12 6.83
C VAL A 394 9.43 -27.79 8.31
N ALA A 395 9.97 -26.66 8.78
CA ALA A 395 9.77 -26.22 10.15
C ALA A 395 8.29 -25.96 10.47
N LEU A 396 7.54 -25.33 9.55
CA LEU A 396 6.09 -25.16 9.70
C LEU A 396 5.34 -26.51 9.70
N MET A 397 5.78 -27.47 8.90
CA MET A 397 5.18 -28.80 8.84
C MET A 397 5.41 -29.60 10.13
N TYR A 398 6.58 -29.47 10.78
CA TYR A 398 6.81 -30.01 12.13
C TYR A 398 6.05 -29.28 13.22
N LYS A 399 5.84 -27.96 13.08
CA LYS A 399 5.01 -27.18 14.01
C LYS A 399 3.56 -27.66 14.02
N ASP A 400 2.99 -27.84 12.83
CA ASP A 400 1.55 -28.08 12.65
C ASP A 400 1.20 -29.57 12.49
N GLY A 401 2.21 -30.47 12.44
CA GLY A 401 2.00 -31.90 12.24
C GLY A 401 1.48 -32.26 10.85
N VAL A 402 1.89 -31.52 9.82
CA VAL A 402 1.40 -31.71 8.44
C VAL A 402 2.29 -32.70 7.72
N GLY A 403 1.80 -33.93 7.50
CA GLY A 403 2.58 -34.99 6.83
C GLY A 403 3.68 -35.61 7.69
N THR A 404 3.77 -35.20 8.95
CA THR A 404 4.70 -35.68 9.99
C THR A 404 4.02 -35.52 11.36
N ASN A 405 4.64 -36.05 12.41
CA ASN A 405 4.22 -35.74 13.78
C ASN A 405 4.70 -34.35 14.20
N ILE A 406 3.99 -33.74 15.16
CA ILE A 406 4.42 -32.48 15.77
C ILE A 406 5.76 -32.71 16.48
N ASP A 407 6.78 -31.94 16.11
CA ASP A 407 8.11 -31.99 16.72
C ASP A 407 8.72 -30.58 16.81
N HIS A 408 8.64 -29.97 17.99
CA HIS A 408 9.13 -28.60 18.19
C HIS A 408 10.66 -28.51 18.14
N ASN A 409 11.39 -29.58 18.51
CA ASN A 409 12.86 -29.56 18.47
C ASN A 409 13.36 -29.51 17.03
N LEU A 410 12.80 -30.35 16.16
CA LEU A 410 13.13 -30.33 14.74
C LEU A 410 12.62 -29.06 14.05
N MET A 411 11.47 -28.53 14.47
CA MET A 411 10.99 -27.22 14.01
C MET A 411 12.02 -26.11 14.29
N PHE A 412 12.57 -26.03 15.51
CA PHE A 412 13.59 -25.04 15.85
C PHE A 412 14.89 -25.27 15.07
N ASP A 413 15.36 -26.51 14.94
CA ASP A 413 16.57 -26.84 14.16
C ASP A 413 16.47 -26.38 12.70
N TYR A 414 15.34 -26.63 12.03
CA TYR A 414 15.14 -26.15 10.65
C TYR A 414 14.95 -24.62 10.56
N LEU A 415 14.35 -23.97 11.55
CA LEU A 415 14.29 -22.49 11.61
C LEU A 415 15.67 -21.86 11.81
N GLU A 416 16.50 -22.44 12.67
CA GLU A 416 17.87 -21.98 12.89
C GLU A 416 18.70 -22.15 11.61
N LYS A 417 18.61 -23.30 10.94
CA LYS A 417 19.24 -23.51 9.63
C LYS A 417 18.81 -22.46 8.60
N ALA A 418 17.51 -22.21 8.45
CA ALA A 418 17.02 -21.17 7.52
C ALA A 418 17.50 -19.76 7.93
N THR A 419 17.59 -19.48 9.22
CA THR A 419 18.11 -18.21 9.78
C THR A 419 19.60 -18.01 9.50
N THR A 420 20.40 -19.07 9.49
CA THR A 420 21.83 -19.00 9.09
C THR A 420 21.99 -18.63 7.62
N CYS A 421 21.04 -19.00 6.77
CA CYS A 421 20.98 -18.61 5.36
C CYS A 421 20.41 -17.20 5.12
N PHE A 422 20.27 -16.36 6.16
CA PHE A 422 19.69 -15.01 6.10
C PHE A 422 18.25 -14.97 5.54
N PHE A 423 17.48 -16.05 5.67
CA PHE A 423 16.11 -16.10 5.18
C PHE A 423 15.17 -15.34 6.11
N VAL A 424 14.80 -14.12 5.70
CA VAL A 424 14.03 -13.16 6.51
C VAL A 424 12.79 -13.78 7.17
N PRO A 425 11.90 -14.54 6.49
CA PRO A 425 10.73 -15.13 7.13
C PRO A 425 11.04 -16.10 8.29
N ALA A 426 12.16 -16.84 8.21
CA ALA A 426 12.59 -17.69 9.32
C ALA A 426 13.12 -16.86 10.50
N ILE A 427 13.90 -15.82 10.20
CA ILE A 427 14.46 -14.90 11.21
C ILE A 427 13.32 -14.22 11.99
N THR A 428 12.31 -13.69 11.29
CA THR A 428 11.21 -12.97 11.91
C THR A 428 10.28 -13.88 12.69
N LEU A 429 10.01 -15.10 12.19
CA LEU A 429 9.24 -16.09 12.94
C LEU A 429 9.98 -16.50 14.22
N LEU A 430 11.27 -16.78 14.14
CA LEU A 430 12.07 -17.16 15.32
C LEU A 430 12.17 -16.02 16.33
N ALA A 431 12.34 -14.77 15.87
CA ALA A 431 12.34 -13.58 16.71
C ALA A 431 11.01 -13.44 17.47
N LYS A 432 9.88 -13.67 16.78
CA LYS A 432 8.54 -13.62 17.35
C LYS A 432 8.33 -14.70 18.42
N LEU A 433 8.79 -15.92 18.17
CA LEU A 433 8.68 -17.01 19.15
C LEU A 433 9.43 -16.70 20.45
N TYR A 434 10.67 -16.18 20.36
CA TYR A 434 11.44 -15.72 21.52
C TYR A 434 10.84 -14.49 22.22
N SER A 435 10.18 -13.61 21.47
CA SER A 435 9.52 -12.43 22.05
C SER A 435 8.23 -12.77 22.80
N GLU A 436 7.41 -13.67 22.25
CA GLU A 436 6.07 -13.96 22.78
C GLU A 436 6.09 -15.12 23.78
N GLY A 437 7.18 -15.87 23.88
CA GLY A 437 7.28 -17.04 24.75
C GLY A 437 6.43 -18.21 24.27
N VAL A 438 6.19 -18.29 22.96
CA VAL A 438 5.32 -19.31 22.35
C VAL A 438 6.20 -20.49 21.94
N LEU A 439 6.00 -21.64 22.58
CA LEU A 439 6.77 -22.89 22.39
C LEU A 439 8.23 -22.86 22.88
N ILE A 440 8.73 -21.69 23.28
CA ILE A 440 10.08 -21.46 23.81
C ILE A 440 10.02 -20.42 24.94
N GLU A 441 11.00 -20.42 25.85
CA GLU A 441 11.09 -19.39 26.89
C GLU A 441 11.35 -18.00 26.29
N ILE A 442 10.81 -16.96 26.95
CA ILE A 442 11.01 -15.58 26.54
C ILE A 442 12.50 -15.23 26.63
N ASP A 443 13.07 -14.74 25.53
CA ASP A 443 14.44 -14.24 25.47
C ASP A 443 14.45 -12.96 24.63
N ASP A 444 14.13 -11.84 25.28
CA ASP A 444 14.05 -10.54 24.62
C ASP A 444 15.36 -10.13 23.96
N LYS A 445 16.51 -10.56 24.50
CA LYS A 445 17.83 -10.24 23.95
C LYS A 445 18.06 -10.98 22.64
N LYS A 446 17.73 -12.28 22.57
CA LYS A 446 17.78 -13.03 21.30
C LYS A 446 16.74 -12.52 20.31
N ALA A 447 15.51 -12.26 20.75
CA ALA A 447 14.46 -11.70 19.91
C ALA A 447 14.89 -10.37 19.29
N PHE A 448 15.43 -9.45 20.10
CA PHE A 448 15.96 -8.17 19.65
C PHE A 448 17.06 -8.35 18.60
N ASN A 449 18.05 -9.22 18.84
CA ASN A 449 19.13 -9.45 17.88
C ASN A 449 18.63 -10.04 16.55
N LEU A 450 17.64 -10.92 16.58
CA LEU A 450 17.02 -11.48 15.37
C LEU A 450 16.22 -10.43 14.61
N TYR A 451 15.40 -9.62 15.31
CA TYR A 451 14.72 -8.49 14.69
C TYR A 451 15.70 -7.47 14.11
N LEU A 452 16.79 -7.16 14.81
CA LEU A 452 17.84 -6.26 14.31
C LEU A 452 18.48 -6.82 13.03
N LYS A 453 18.77 -8.13 13.00
CA LYS A 453 19.29 -8.82 11.81
C LYS A 453 18.30 -8.72 10.63
N ALA A 454 17.02 -8.99 10.85
CA ALA A 454 16.00 -8.88 9.80
C ALA A 454 15.79 -7.43 9.34
N ALA A 455 15.85 -6.45 10.25
CA ALA A 455 15.73 -5.03 9.94
C ALA A 455 16.85 -4.53 9.02
N TYR A 456 18.09 -4.97 9.25
CA TYR A 456 19.24 -4.69 8.36
C TYR A 456 19.13 -5.38 6.99
N LEU A 457 18.39 -6.48 6.89
CA LEU A 457 18.05 -7.14 5.63
C LEU A 457 16.87 -6.48 4.90
N GLY A 458 16.31 -5.40 5.45
CA GLY A 458 15.22 -4.62 4.85
C GLY A 458 13.81 -5.07 5.26
N ASP A 459 13.66 -5.92 6.28
CA ASP A 459 12.34 -6.32 6.77
C ASP A 459 11.65 -5.19 7.55
N LYS A 460 10.51 -4.73 7.02
CA LYS A 460 9.79 -3.56 7.54
C LYS A 460 9.21 -3.78 8.93
N SER A 461 8.59 -4.94 9.15
CA SER A 461 8.02 -5.30 10.45
C SER A 461 9.11 -5.33 11.51
N SER A 462 10.28 -5.86 11.17
CA SER A 462 11.43 -5.88 12.06
C SER A 462 12.05 -4.50 12.30
N GLN A 463 12.09 -3.61 11.31
CA GLN A 463 12.54 -2.22 11.52
C GLN A 463 11.68 -1.49 12.55
N PHE A 464 10.35 -1.66 12.48
CA PHE A 464 9.42 -1.14 13.48
C PHE A 464 9.66 -1.77 14.85
N GLU A 465 9.80 -3.10 14.92
CA GLU A 465 10.03 -3.81 16.18
C GLU A 465 11.36 -3.43 16.84
N VAL A 466 12.42 -3.23 16.06
CA VAL A 466 13.72 -2.73 16.55
C VAL A 466 13.59 -1.32 17.12
N ALA A 467 12.86 -0.45 16.43
CA ALA A 467 12.61 0.91 16.90
C ALA A 467 11.85 0.91 18.23
N SER A 468 10.78 0.11 18.34
CA SER A 468 10.00 -0.04 19.58
C SER A 468 10.85 -0.59 20.72
N ARG A 469 11.67 -1.61 20.45
CA ARG A 469 12.53 -2.23 21.46
C ARG A 469 13.63 -1.30 21.96
N TYR A 470 14.28 -0.52 21.09
CA TYR A 470 15.21 0.53 21.52
C TYR A 470 14.54 1.62 22.36
N ARG A 471 13.26 1.92 22.09
CA ARG A 471 12.50 2.91 22.86
C ARG A 471 12.14 2.40 24.26
N GLU A 472 11.72 1.14 24.35
CA GLU A 472 11.23 0.51 25.58
C GLU A 472 12.32 -0.18 26.41
N GLY A 473 13.50 -0.41 25.82
CA GLY A 473 14.61 -1.14 26.47
C GLY A 473 14.38 -2.65 26.53
N LEU A 474 13.62 -3.20 25.58
CA LEU A 474 13.31 -4.64 25.52
C LEU A 474 14.44 -5.39 24.81
N GLY A 475 15.21 -6.17 25.56
CA GLY A 475 16.33 -6.95 25.04
C GLY A 475 17.57 -6.14 24.64
N CYS A 476 17.54 -4.82 24.88
CA CYS A 476 18.61 -3.86 24.58
C CYS A 476 18.58 -2.69 25.58
N GLU A 477 19.63 -1.87 25.59
CA GLU A 477 19.60 -0.61 26.34
C GLU A 477 18.67 0.40 25.67
N VAL A 478 17.96 1.19 26.47
CA VAL A 478 17.11 2.27 25.97
C VAL A 478 17.95 3.25 25.16
N ASN A 479 17.67 3.37 23.87
CA ASN A 479 18.38 4.26 22.95
C ASN A 479 17.39 4.98 22.03
N LYS A 480 16.98 6.18 22.46
CA LYS A 480 15.99 7.00 21.75
C LYS A 480 16.47 7.44 20.37
N GLU A 481 17.76 7.75 20.22
CA GLU A 481 18.32 8.18 18.93
C GLU A 481 18.29 7.05 17.89
N LEU A 482 18.70 5.83 18.27
CA LEU A 482 18.62 4.67 17.39
C LEU A 482 17.17 4.26 17.11
N SER A 483 16.29 4.34 18.12
CA SER A 483 14.86 4.18 17.92
C SER A 483 14.33 5.15 16.85
N GLU A 484 14.69 6.43 16.94
CA GLU A 484 14.28 7.46 15.99
C GLU A 484 14.81 7.17 14.60
N ARG A 485 16.09 6.77 14.46
CA ARG A 485 16.67 6.41 13.15
C ARG A 485 15.95 5.22 12.50
N PHE A 486 15.64 4.16 13.25
CA PHE A 486 14.91 3.01 12.71
C PHE A 486 13.45 3.35 12.37
N TYR A 487 12.77 4.21 13.15
CA TYR A 487 11.47 4.74 12.76
C TYR A 487 11.56 5.60 11.49
N THR A 488 12.55 6.48 11.36
CA THR A 488 12.76 7.29 10.15
C THR A 488 13.01 6.42 8.93
N ILE A 489 13.82 5.36 9.03
CA ILE A 489 14.02 4.39 7.94
C ILE A 489 12.70 3.72 7.55
N TYR A 490 11.92 3.23 8.53
CA TYR A 490 10.61 2.63 8.30
C TYR A 490 9.61 3.59 7.61
N TYR A 491 9.62 4.88 7.96
CA TYR A 491 8.69 5.88 7.45
C TYR A 491 9.15 6.60 6.16
N SER A 492 10.45 6.81 5.97
CA SER A 492 11.02 7.51 4.79
C SER A 492 10.79 6.77 3.46
N GLU A 493 10.63 5.45 3.49
CA GLU A 493 10.25 4.65 2.32
C GLU A 493 8.74 4.67 2.04
N ASN A 494 7.94 5.41 2.82
CA ASN A 494 6.47 5.48 2.78
C ASN A 494 5.97 6.94 2.75
N ILE A 495 6.29 7.66 1.66
CA ILE A 495 6.07 9.12 1.44
C ILE A 495 4.66 9.63 1.80
N GLN A 496 3.62 8.79 1.76
CA GLN A 496 2.24 9.22 2.03
C GLN A 496 1.92 9.40 3.52
N ASN A 497 2.65 8.77 4.45
CA ASN A 497 2.30 8.73 5.87
C ASN A 497 3.25 9.49 6.81
N GLU A 498 4.38 9.99 6.30
CA GLU A 498 5.39 10.73 7.07
C GLU A 498 4.80 11.99 7.73
N GLU A 499 4.05 12.79 6.98
CA GLU A 499 3.47 14.05 7.48
C GLU A 499 2.32 13.82 8.48
N VAL A 500 1.52 12.76 8.30
CA VAL A 500 0.45 12.39 9.26
C VAL A 500 1.06 11.95 10.60
N TYR A 501 2.15 11.18 10.54
CA TYR A 501 2.88 10.74 11.72
C TYR A 501 3.52 11.92 12.47
N LEU A 502 4.22 12.81 11.76
CA LEU A 502 4.80 14.02 12.36
C LEU A 502 3.73 14.88 13.03
N ALA A 503 2.58 15.06 12.38
CA ALA A 503 1.45 15.80 12.93
C ALA A 503 0.86 15.15 14.19
N ASP A 504 0.64 13.82 14.17
CA ASP A 504 0.16 13.06 15.33
C ASP A 504 1.14 13.18 16.52
N LYS A 505 2.46 13.14 16.26
CA LYS A 505 3.51 13.25 17.29
C LYS A 505 3.64 14.65 17.90
N ILE A 506 3.44 15.70 17.10
CA ILE A 506 3.37 17.08 17.60
C ILE A 506 2.13 17.25 18.50
N LEU A 507 0.97 16.73 18.11
CA LEU A 507 -0.27 16.86 18.88
C LEU A 507 -0.23 16.18 20.26
N ILE A 508 0.46 15.04 20.37
CA ILE A 508 0.63 14.35 21.65
C ILE A 508 1.83 14.87 22.47
N GLY A 509 2.56 15.88 21.97
CA GLY A 509 3.68 16.50 22.66
C GLY A 509 4.99 15.70 22.65
N GLU A 510 5.09 14.69 21.78
CA GLU A 510 6.31 13.86 21.63
C GLU A 510 7.36 14.52 20.71
N LEU A 511 6.95 15.51 19.91
CA LEU A 511 7.82 16.20 18.95
C LEU A 511 7.69 17.72 19.13
N ALA A 512 8.80 18.45 19.02
CA ALA A 512 8.79 19.90 19.13
C ALA A 512 7.99 20.51 17.96
N GLY A 513 6.94 21.25 18.29
CA GLY A 513 6.04 21.89 17.34
C GLY A 513 4.77 22.38 18.03
N ASN A 514 4.05 23.27 17.38
CA ASN A 514 2.74 23.73 17.85
C ASN A 514 1.61 23.07 17.04
N ILE A 515 0.37 23.23 17.50
CA ILE A 515 -0.80 22.66 16.82
C ILE A 515 -0.96 23.13 15.37
N GLN A 516 -0.49 24.33 15.03
CA GLN A 516 -0.53 24.86 13.67
C GLN A 516 0.45 24.13 12.75
N ASP A 517 1.61 23.72 13.26
CA ASP A 517 2.57 22.90 12.53
C ASP A 517 1.97 21.53 12.19
N ALA A 518 1.30 20.89 13.16
CA ALA A 518 0.57 19.64 12.94
C ALA A 518 -0.54 19.79 11.89
N ILE A 519 -1.33 20.87 11.96
CA ILE A 519 -2.35 21.18 10.96
C ILE A 519 -1.74 21.34 9.56
N ASN A 520 -0.61 22.04 9.44
CA ASN A 520 0.06 22.24 8.15
C ASN A 520 0.56 20.92 7.56
N TYR A 521 1.11 20.02 8.38
CA TYR A 521 1.50 18.69 7.95
C TYR A 521 0.30 17.85 7.47
N TYR A 522 -0.82 17.86 8.18
CA TYR A 522 -2.03 17.18 7.68
C TYR A 522 -2.56 17.80 6.39
N ILE A 523 -2.53 19.13 6.22
CA ILE A 523 -2.97 19.79 4.98
C ILE A 523 -2.06 19.38 3.81
N SER A 524 -0.75 19.36 4.02
CA SER A 524 0.23 18.90 3.03
C SER A 524 -0.06 17.45 2.61
N SER A 525 -0.25 16.57 3.59
CA SER A 525 -0.52 15.15 3.34
C SER A 525 -1.86 14.94 2.64
N PHE A 526 -2.89 15.67 3.04
CA PHE A 526 -4.20 15.67 2.38
C PHE A 526 -4.10 16.14 0.93
N ASN A 527 -3.29 17.17 0.63
CA ASN A 527 -3.09 17.65 -0.73
C ASN A 527 -2.39 16.63 -1.64
N LYS A 528 -1.60 15.73 -1.05
CA LYS A 528 -0.99 14.56 -1.72
C LYS A 528 -1.94 13.38 -1.85
N GLY A 529 -3.19 13.50 -1.39
CA GLY A 529 -4.23 12.49 -1.54
C GLY A 529 -4.43 11.58 -0.31
N ASN A 530 -3.80 11.87 0.84
CA ASN A 530 -3.97 11.05 2.03
C ASN A 530 -5.33 11.28 2.71
N VAL A 531 -6.17 10.23 2.73
CA VAL A 531 -7.51 10.24 3.33
C VAL A 531 -7.45 10.30 4.87
N GLN A 532 -6.45 9.68 5.50
CA GLN A 532 -6.32 9.72 6.97
C GLN A 532 -6.05 11.15 7.45
N ALA A 533 -5.24 11.92 6.70
CA ALA A 533 -5.01 13.32 6.98
C ALA A 533 -6.31 14.16 6.93
N ALA A 534 -7.18 13.88 5.94
CA ALA A 534 -8.51 14.49 5.87
C ALA A 534 -9.37 14.18 7.11
N ILE A 535 -9.39 12.91 7.55
CA ILE A 535 -10.15 12.49 8.74
C ILE A 535 -9.62 13.20 10.00
N LYS A 536 -8.30 13.31 10.17
CA LYS A 536 -7.68 14.01 11.29
C LYS A 536 -7.99 15.50 11.30
N LEU A 537 -7.96 16.16 10.15
CA LEU A 537 -8.36 17.57 10.02
C LEU A 537 -9.83 17.80 10.41
N ILE A 538 -10.72 16.87 10.03
CA ILE A 538 -12.13 16.92 10.45
C ILE A 538 -12.25 16.75 11.98
N SER A 539 -11.51 15.82 12.59
CA SER A 539 -11.49 15.66 14.05
C SER A 539 -11.00 16.91 14.77
N LEU A 540 -9.95 17.56 14.27
CA LEU A 540 -9.47 18.84 14.81
C LEU A 540 -10.53 19.94 14.70
N TYR A 541 -11.29 19.97 13.61
CA TYR A 541 -12.42 20.88 13.46
C TYR A 541 -13.51 20.64 14.51
N TYR A 542 -13.92 19.38 14.73
CA TYR A 542 -14.91 19.02 15.76
C TYR A 542 -14.47 19.39 17.18
N SER A 543 -13.17 19.30 17.46
CA SER A 543 -12.61 19.68 18.77
C SER A 543 -12.49 21.20 18.97
N GLY A 544 -12.80 22.01 17.96
CA GLY A 544 -12.65 23.47 17.98
C GLY A 544 -11.20 23.96 17.78
N GLN A 545 -10.27 23.05 17.50
CA GLN A 545 -8.84 23.34 17.31
C GLN A 545 -8.50 23.78 15.88
N LEU A 546 -9.40 23.56 14.92
CA LEU A 546 -9.30 24.04 13.54
C LEU A 546 -10.57 24.82 13.17
N ASN A 547 -10.47 26.12 12.92
CA ASN A 547 -11.62 26.99 12.60
C ASN A 547 -11.58 27.50 11.14
N ASN A 548 -11.47 26.59 10.17
CA ASN A 548 -11.44 26.94 8.74
C ASN A 548 -12.52 26.19 7.95
N LYS A 549 -13.69 26.82 7.78
CA LYS A 549 -14.84 26.24 7.09
C LYS A 549 -14.60 25.97 5.59
N ASN A 550 -13.84 26.83 4.91
CA ASN A 550 -13.52 26.65 3.49
C ASN A 550 -12.65 25.40 3.26
N LEU A 551 -11.66 25.17 4.13
CA LEU A 551 -10.83 23.96 4.07
C LEU A 551 -11.68 22.70 4.30
N LEU A 552 -12.62 22.78 5.25
CA LEU A 552 -13.55 21.69 5.53
C LEU A 552 -14.45 21.35 4.32
N ASP A 553 -15.00 22.36 3.64
CA ASP A 553 -15.79 22.17 2.42
C ASP A 553 -14.98 21.49 1.30
N ILE A 554 -13.69 21.84 1.17
CA ILE A 554 -12.77 21.21 0.19
C ILE A 554 -12.52 19.74 0.56
N ILE A 555 -12.27 19.47 1.84
CA ILE A 555 -12.06 18.10 2.35
C ILE A 555 -13.30 17.25 2.07
N LEU A 556 -14.49 17.73 2.42
CA LEU A 556 -15.74 17.00 2.22
C LEU A 556 -16.08 16.76 0.75
N LYS A 557 -15.82 17.72 -0.13
CA LYS A 557 -15.97 17.54 -1.59
C LYS A 557 -15.05 16.44 -2.11
N ARG A 558 -13.78 16.41 -1.69
CA ARG A 558 -12.83 15.35 -2.07
C ARG A 558 -13.25 13.99 -1.50
N LEU A 559 -13.60 13.92 -0.21
CA LEU A 559 -14.08 12.68 0.41
C LEU A 559 -15.36 12.17 -0.26
N THR A 560 -16.26 13.05 -0.68
CA THR A 560 -17.47 12.68 -1.44
C THR A 560 -17.13 11.99 -2.77
N VAL A 561 -16.10 12.45 -3.48
CA VAL A 561 -15.65 11.81 -4.72
C VAL A 561 -15.08 10.41 -4.45
N ILE A 562 -14.26 10.27 -3.40
CA ILE A 562 -13.65 8.98 -3.04
C ILE A 562 -14.70 8.01 -2.46
N ALA A 563 -15.69 8.51 -1.73
CA ALA A 563 -16.83 7.73 -1.26
C ALA A 563 -17.61 7.14 -2.45
N LYS A 564 -17.88 7.96 -3.49
CA LYS A 564 -18.56 7.52 -4.71
C LYS A 564 -17.77 6.51 -5.54
N SER A 565 -16.45 6.39 -5.35
CA SER A 565 -15.63 5.38 -6.04
C SER A 565 -15.64 4.02 -5.34
N GLY A 566 -16.43 3.81 -4.28
CA GLY A 566 -16.57 2.51 -3.62
C GLY A 566 -15.89 2.36 -2.26
N ASN A 567 -15.41 3.46 -1.64
CA ASN A 567 -14.74 3.37 -0.34
C ASN A 567 -15.77 3.37 0.80
N SER A 568 -16.06 2.17 1.32
CA SER A 568 -17.06 1.93 2.37
C SER A 568 -16.79 2.70 3.68
N SER A 569 -15.52 2.78 4.10
CA SER A 569 -15.10 3.50 5.32
C SER A 569 -15.32 5.02 5.22
N ILE A 570 -15.10 5.60 4.04
CA ILE A 570 -15.35 7.04 3.82
C ILE A 570 -16.86 7.30 3.73
N CYS A 571 -17.64 6.42 3.10
CA CYS A 571 -19.10 6.50 3.12
C CYS A 571 -19.62 6.48 4.57
N TYR A 572 -19.16 5.54 5.39
CA TYR A 572 -19.48 5.50 6.83
C TYR A 572 -19.14 6.83 7.52
N LYS A 573 -17.93 7.36 7.28
CA LYS A 573 -17.48 8.61 7.90
C LYS A 573 -18.31 9.82 7.49
N LEU A 574 -18.70 9.92 6.22
CA LEU A 574 -19.62 10.96 5.75
C LEU A 574 -21.00 10.81 6.40
N GLY A 575 -21.50 9.58 6.55
CA GLY A 575 -22.73 9.27 7.29
C GLY A 575 -22.71 9.79 8.72
N GLU A 576 -21.60 9.57 9.45
CA GLU A 576 -21.37 10.12 10.78
C GLU A 576 -21.36 11.65 10.77
N ILE A 577 -20.65 12.26 9.81
CA ILE A 577 -20.52 13.73 9.76
C ILE A 577 -21.87 14.41 9.57
N TYR A 578 -22.70 13.91 8.66
CA TYR A 578 -24.04 14.49 8.42
C TYR A 578 -25.07 14.12 9.50
N SER A 579 -24.76 13.12 10.34
CA SER A 579 -25.56 12.79 11.52
C SER A 579 -25.28 13.71 12.72
N ASP A 580 -24.27 14.56 12.62
CA ASP A 580 -23.77 15.41 13.69
C ASP A 580 -24.08 16.88 13.41
N ASP A 581 -24.58 17.62 14.40
CA ASP A 581 -25.00 19.02 14.28
C ASP A 581 -23.87 20.04 14.50
N ARG A 582 -22.65 19.58 14.84
CA ARG A 582 -21.51 20.46 15.14
C ARG A 582 -20.86 21.11 13.91
N ILE A 583 -21.08 20.59 12.70
CA ILE A 583 -20.45 21.09 11.47
C ILE A 583 -21.45 21.75 10.50
N TYR A 584 -22.52 21.05 10.15
CA TYR A 584 -23.67 21.58 9.40
C TYR A 584 -24.94 21.37 10.21
N PHE A 585 -26.05 21.99 9.77
CA PHE A 585 -27.36 21.52 10.22
C PHE A 585 -27.47 20.02 9.94
N LYS A 586 -27.92 19.27 10.94
CA LYS A 586 -28.11 17.82 10.87
C LYS A 586 -28.94 17.49 9.62
N ASP A 587 -28.34 16.76 8.69
CA ASP A 587 -28.97 16.37 7.42
C ASP A 587 -29.19 14.86 7.43
N PHE A 588 -30.37 14.48 7.88
CA PHE A 588 -30.75 13.08 8.06
C PHE A 588 -30.80 12.30 6.75
N GLU A 589 -31.25 12.93 5.68
CA GLU A 589 -31.35 12.31 4.37
C GLU A 589 -29.96 12.04 3.80
N LEU A 590 -29.05 13.01 3.94
CA LEU A 590 -27.68 12.84 3.46
C LEU A 590 -26.89 11.85 4.34
N SER A 591 -27.08 11.88 5.66
CA SER A 591 -26.53 10.88 6.58
C SER A 591 -26.97 9.46 6.21
N LYS A 592 -28.27 9.27 6.02
CA LYS A 592 -28.84 7.99 5.60
C LYS A 592 -28.31 7.55 4.23
N TYR A 593 -28.27 8.46 3.25
CA TYR A 593 -27.73 8.16 1.92
C TYR A 593 -26.31 7.59 1.99
N TRP A 594 -25.44 8.19 2.80
CA TRP A 594 -24.06 7.74 2.94
C TRP A 594 -23.92 6.43 3.71
N PHE A 595 -24.74 6.20 4.74
CA PHE A 595 -24.78 4.90 5.40
C PHE A 595 -25.34 3.80 4.48
N ASP A 596 -26.41 4.05 3.73
CA ASP A 596 -26.95 3.11 2.75
C ASP A 596 -25.89 2.78 1.68
N LYS A 597 -25.13 3.78 1.20
CA LYS A 597 -23.99 3.57 0.30
C LYS A 597 -22.87 2.76 0.93
N ALA A 598 -22.56 2.96 2.21
CA ALA A 598 -21.57 2.17 2.91
C ALA A 598 -22.02 0.70 3.06
N ILE A 599 -23.31 0.47 3.30
CA ILE A 599 -23.93 -0.86 3.34
C ILE A 599 -23.87 -1.55 1.96
N ASP A 600 -24.13 -0.82 0.86
CA ASP A 600 -23.93 -1.34 -0.50
C ASP A 600 -22.50 -1.87 -0.72
N TYR A 601 -21.52 -1.27 -0.04
CA TYR A 601 -20.11 -1.65 -0.05
C TYR A 601 -19.69 -2.56 1.12
N ARG A 602 -20.66 -3.19 1.82
CA ARG A 602 -20.47 -4.13 2.93
C ARG A 602 -19.67 -3.54 4.10
N ASP A 603 -20.05 -2.37 4.57
CA ASP A 603 -19.54 -1.82 5.83
C ASP A 603 -20.41 -2.25 7.03
N PRO A 604 -19.90 -3.07 7.94
CA PRO A 604 -20.71 -3.63 9.02
C PRO A 604 -21.00 -2.64 10.15
N ASN A 605 -20.31 -1.49 10.22
CA ASN A 605 -20.60 -0.44 11.20
C ASN A 605 -21.82 0.38 10.76
N SER A 606 -21.94 0.65 9.45
CA SER A 606 -23.09 1.30 8.84
C SER A 606 -24.34 0.44 8.97
N GLU A 607 -24.21 -0.88 8.75
CA GLU A 607 -25.30 -1.84 9.00
C GLU A 607 -25.77 -1.78 10.46
N LYS A 608 -24.84 -1.72 11.42
CA LYS A 608 -25.18 -1.56 12.85
C LYS A 608 -25.98 -0.29 13.12
N ILE A 609 -25.49 0.87 12.66
CA ILE A 609 -26.11 2.18 12.92
C ILE A 609 -27.50 2.24 12.28
N MET A 610 -27.63 1.79 11.03
CA MET A 610 -28.91 1.79 10.34
C MET A 610 -29.89 0.80 10.97
N ALA A 611 -29.42 -0.36 11.42
CA ALA A 611 -30.24 -1.30 12.17
C ALA A 611 -30.74 -0.71 13.50
N GLU A 612 -29.90 0.00 14.25
CA GLU A 612 -30.30 0.72 15.47
C GLU A 612 -31.36 1.80 15.16
N ARG A 613 -31.20 2.56 14.06
CA ARG A 613 -32.18 3.55 13.61
C ARG A 613 -33.53 2.92 13.25
N TYR A 614 -33.52 1.82 12.49
CA TYR A 614 -34.74 1.09 12.13
C TYR A 614 -35.40 0.42 13.35
N ARG A 615 -34.61 -0.10 14.31
CA ARG A 615 -35.11 -0.67 15.56
C ARG A 615 -35.83 0.37 16.41
N ASP A 616 -35.21 1.53 16.58
CA ASP A 616 -35.69 2.58 17.48
C ASP A 616 -36.70 3.54 16.82
N GLY A 617 -36.84 3.50 15.49
CA GLY A 617 -37.63 4.48 14.73
C GLY A 617 -37.04 5.89 14.76
N ARG A 618 -35.72 6.02 14.94
CA ARG A 618 -35.03 7.30 14.97
C ARG A 618 -34.70 7.71 13.54
N GLU A 619 -35.23 8.85 13.11
CA GLU A 619 -34.88 9.48 11.82
C GLU A 619 -35.37 8.67 10.59
N VAL A 620 -35.90 7.47 10.80
CA VAL A 620 -36.54 6.57 9.83
C VAL A 620 -37.79 5.96 10.45
N GLN A 621 -38.74 5.51 9.62
CA GLN A 621 -39.88 4.73 10.10
C GLN A 621 -39.38 3.43 10.76
N GLN A 622 -39.92 3.12 11.94
CA GLN A 622 -39.55 1.92 12.67
C GLN A 622 -39.83 0.66 11.85
N ASP A 623 -38.81 -0.19 11.70
CA ASP A 623 -38.89 -1.46 10.97
C ASP A 623 -37.98 -2.50 11.65
N ILE A 624 -38.59 -3.29 12.54
CA ILE A 624 -37.87 -4.33 13.29
C ILE A 624 -37.35 -5.43 12.36
N LYS A 625 -38.06 -5.76 11.27
CA LYS A 625 -37.62 -6.81 10.34
C LYS A 625 -36.35 -6.38 9.61
N LYS A 626 -36.35 -5.17 9.07
CA LYS A 626 -35.16 -4.61 8.41
C LYS A 626 -33.99 -4.42 9.38
N ALA A 627 -34.27 -4.05 10.63
CA ALA A 627 -33.23 -3.99 11.66
C ALA A 627 -32.60 -5.38 11.92
N VAL A 628 -33.40 -6.43 12.02
CA VAL A 628 -32.92 -7.81 12.20
C VAL A 628 -32.07 -8.27 11.01
N GLU A 629 -32.49 -7.96 9.77
CA GLU A 629 -31.72 -8.27 8.55
C GLU A 629 -30.34 -7.59 8.56
N LEU A 630 -30.31 -6.28 8.80
CA LEU A 630 -29.06 -5.51 8.83
C LEU A 630 -28.13 -5.95 9.97
N PHE A 631 -28.66 -6.20 11.17
CA PHE A 631 -27.85 -6.75 12.26
C PHE A 631 -27.31 -8.15 11.93
N ARG A 632 -28.11 -9.00 11.27
CA ARG A 632 -27.67 -10.33 10.84
C ARG A 632 -26.52 -10.25 9.84
N ASP A 633 -26.62 -9.36 8.85
CA ASP A 633 -25.57 -9.24 7.83
C ASP A 633 -24.28 -8.64 8.40
N GLY A 634 -24.38 -7.69 9.34
CA GLY A 634 -23.21 -7.18 10.05
C GLY A 634 -22.57 -8.21 10.98
N ALA A 635 -23.38 -9.05 11.61
CA ALA A 635 -22.90 -10.17 12.41
C ALA A 635 -22.16 -11.20 11.56
N LYS A 636 -22.66 -11.56 10.36
CA LYS A 636 -21.96 -12.47 9.43
C LYS A 636 -20.60 -11.94 9.00
N GLN A 637 -20.46 -10.61 8.91
CA GLN A 637 -19.19 -9.93 8.61
C GLN A 637 -18.24 -9.84 9.81
N GLY A 638 -18.66 -10.36 10.96
CA GLY A 638 -17.85 -10.44 12.18
C GLY A 638 -17.99 -9.26 13.13
N ASN A 639 -18.97 -8.36 12.91
CA ASN A 639 -19.22 -7.27 13.85
C ASN A 639 -19.98 -7.77 15.09
N ILE A 640 -19.24 -7.87 16.19
CA ILE A 640 -19.77 -8.36 17.47
C ILE A 640 -20.86 -7.46 18.07
N GLN A 641 -20.84 -6.16 17.78
CA GLN A 641 -21.87 -5.23 18.29
C GLN A 641 -23.22 -5.45 17.60
N CYS A 642 -23.20 -5.85 16.32
CA CYS A 642 -24.40 -6.31 15.63
C CYS A 642 -24.95 -7.57 16.28
N LEU A 643 -24.08 -8.52 16.61
CA LEU A 643 -24.46 -9.76 17.31
C LEU A 643 -25.10 -9.49 18.67
N PHE A 644 -24.53 -8.57 19.45
CA PHE A 644 -25.06 -8.17 20.76
C PHE A 644 -26.43 -7.51 20.68
N SER A 645 -26.67 -6.74 19.62
CA SER A 645 -27.93 -6.03 19.38
C SER A 645 -28.98 -6.94 18.78
N LEU A 646 -28.57 -7.95 18.01
CA LEU A 646 -29.44 -8.93 17.38
C LEU A 646 -30.02 -9.92 18.41
N LEU A 647 -29.18 -10.47 19.29
CA LEU A 647 -29.56 -11.54 20.21
C LEU A 647 -30.82 -11.21 21.05
N PRO A 648 -30.96 -10.03 21.69
CA PRO A 648 -32.18 -9.67 22.43
C PRO A 648 -33.43 -9.51 21.55
N LEU A 649 -33.27 -9.18 20.27
CA LEU A 649 -34.41 -9.00 19.35
C LEU A 649 -35.02 -10.33 18.92
N ILE A 650 -34.20 -11.38 18.85
CA ILE A 650 -34.62 -12.70 18.36
C ILE A 650 -34.81 -13.72 19.49
N SER A 651 -34.54 -13.35 20.74
CA SER A 651 -34.53 -14.29 21.88
C SER A 651 -35.89 -14.71 22.41
N ASN A 652 -36.91 -13.84 22.41
CA ASN A 652 -38.13 -14.08 23.20
C ASN A 652 -39.47 -13.97 22.44
N SER A 653 -39.47 -13.73 21.13
CA SER A 653 -40.71 -13.70 20.33
C SER A 653 -40.42 -13.50 18.84
N GLY A 654 -40.80 -14.47 18.01
CA GLY A 654 -40.66 -14.38 16.56
C GLY A 654 -41.00 -15.67 15.81
N PRO A 655 -40.91 -15.68 14.47
CA PRO A 655 -41.05 -16.88 13.65
C PRO A 655 -40.03 -17.95 14.05
N ALA A 656 -40.29 -19.23 13.73
CA ALA A 656 -39.35 -20.34 14.01
C ALA A 656 -37.92 -20.09 13.46
N GLU A 657 -37.81 -19.31 12.37
CA GLU A 657 -36.55 -18.86 11.78
C GLU A 657 -35.68 -18.03 12.74
N ASN A 658 -36.28 -17.27 13.67
CA ASN A 658 -35.55 -16.48 14.66
C ASN A 658 -34.83 -17.37 15.69
N GLN A 659 -35.40 -18.54 16.00
CA GLN A 659 -34.78 -19.49 16.93
C GLN A 659 -33.54 -20.15 16.31
N ILE A 660 -33.62 -20.53 15.03
CA ILE A 660 -32.46 -21.04 14.27
C ILE A 660 -31.37 -19.96 14.20
N LEU A 661 -31.75 -18.72 13.86
CA LEU A 661 -30.82 -17.60 13.81
C LEU A 661 -30.19 -17.30 15.17
N PHE A 662 -30.95 -17.45 16.26
CA PHE A 662 -30.46 -17.24 17.62
C PHE A 662 -29.39 -18.27 18.00
N GLU A 663 -29.60 -19.54 17.65
CA GLU A 663 -28.59 -20.60 17.84
C GLU A 663 -27.33 -20.37 16.99
N GLU A 664 -27.48 -19.93 15.74
CA GLU A 664 -26.34 -19.55 14.88
C GLU A 664 -25.53 -18.40 15.51
N CYS A 665 -26.23 -17.37 15.99
CA CYS A 665 -25.63 -16.21 16.63
C CYS A 665 -24.89 -16.59 17.92
N LEU A 666 -25.49 -17.47 18.74
CA LEU A 666 -24.87 -18.01 19.95
C LEU A 666 -23.57 -18.76 19.64
N LYS A 667 -23.58 -19.68 18.67
CA LYS A 667 -22.37 -20.42 18.25
C LYS A 667 -21.28 -19.48 17.74
N GLN A 668 -21.65 -18.44 17.01
CA GLN A 668 -20.69 -17.45 16.55
C GLN A 668 -20.08 -16.68 17.74
N LEU A 669 -20.91 -16.32 18.72
CA LEU A 669 -20.46 -15.65 19.94
C LEU A 669 -19.51 -16.53 20.77
N GLU A 670 -19.82 -17.82 20.90
CA GLU A 670 -18.97 -18.82 21.56
C GLU A 670 -17.59 -18.89 20.91
N ARG A 671 -17.53 -18.96 19.57
CA ARG A 671 -16.26 -18.94 18.83
C ARG A 671 -15.43 -17.67 19.10
N PHE A 672 -16.07 -16.50 19.17
CA PHE A 672 -15.37 -15.26 19.50
C PHE A 672 -14.77 -15.32 20.91
N ALA A 673 -15.53 -15.82 21.89
CA ALA A 673 -15.07 -15.96 23.27
C ALA A 673 -13.93 -17.00 23.42
N GLU A 674 -14.01 -18.12 22.70
CA GLU A 674 -12.97 -19.15 22.67
C GLU A 674 -11.66 -18.60 22.09
N ASN A 675 -11.76 -17.82 21.02
CA ASN A 675 -10.63 -17.15 20.35
C ASN A 675 -10.10 -15.92 21.11
N GLY A 676 -10.52 -15.70 22.37
CA GLY A 676 -9.94 -14.69 23.24
C GLY A 676 -10.65 -13.33 23.25
N ASN A 677 -11.86 -13.21 22.70
CA ASN A 677 -12.65 -11.98 22.82
C ASN A 677 -13.32 -11.91 24.21
N ALA A 678 -12.82 -11.01 25.07
CA ALA A 678 -13.27 -10.91 26.46
C ALA A 678 -14.70 -10.36 26.60
N GLU A 679 -15.10 -9.45 25.71
CA GLU A 679 -16.46 -8.89 25.65
C GLU A 679 -17.48 -9.95 25.21
N ALA A 680 -17.10 -10.83 24.28
CA ALA A 680 -17.92 -11.97 23.87
C ALA A 680 -18.19 -12.91 25.04
N ALA A 681 -17.13 -13.23 25.80
CA ALA A 681 -17.21 -14.09 26.98
C ALA A 681 -18.10 -13.47 28.07
N TYR A 682 -18.00 -12.15 28.29
CA TYR A 682 -18.93 -11.43 29.15
C TYR A 682 -20.38 -11.59 28.71
N LYS A 683 -20.65 -11.32 27.43
CA LYS A 683 -22.01 -11.35 26.90
C LYS A 683 -22.62 -12.75 26.99
N LEU A 684 -21.86 -13.80 26.69
CA LEU A 684 -22.30 -15.20 26.88
C LEU A 684 -22.63 -15.47 28.35
N GLY A 685 -21.75 -15.05 29.25
CA GLY A 685 -21.98 -15.16 30.69
C GLY A 685 -23.31 -14.54 31.09
N SER A 686 -23.59 -13.31 30.62
CA SER A 686 -24.86 -12.62 30.87
C SER A 686 -26.05 -13.34 30.25
N ILE A 687 -25.94 -13.86 29.03
CA ILE A 687 -27.04 -14.60 28.37
C ILE A 687 -27.44 -15.82 29.19
N TYR A 688 -26.47 -16.61 29.64
CA TYR A 688 -26.74 -17.80 30.47
C TYR A 688 -27.22 -17.44 31.89
N LEU A 689 -26.74 -16.33 32.46
CA LEU A 689 -27.17 -15.87 33.78
C LEU A 689 -28.61 -15.34 33.77
N ASP A 690 -28.94 -14.50 32.79
CA ASP A 690 -30.23 -13.82 32.67
C ASP A 690 -31.30 -14.72 32.02
N GLY A 691 -30.89 -15.76 31.30
CA GLY A 691 -31.78 -16.66 30.56
C GLY A 691 -32.36 -16.00 29.31
N LEU A 692 -31.53 -15.27 28.55
CA LEU A 692 -31.98 -14.60 27.33
C LEU A 692 -32.21 -15.62 26.23
N GLY A 693 -33.47 -15.99 25.94
CA GLY A 693 -33.81 -16.97 24.89
C GLY A 693 -33.38 -18.42 25.19
N LEU A 694 -32.87 -18.67 26.40
CA LEU A 694 -32.42 -19.97 26.89
C LEU A 694 -32.90 -20.17 28.33
N GLU A 695 -32.90 -21.41 28.79
CA GLU A 695 -32.99 -21.68 30.22
C GLU A 695 -31.77 -21.12 30.95
N LYS A 696 -32.01 -20.53 32.12
CA LYS A 696 -30.93 -20.00 32.98
C LYS A 696 -29.96 -21.12 33.34
N ASN A 697 -28.67 -20.84 33.22
CA ASN A 697 -27.61 -21.80 33.53
C ASN A 697 -26.43 -21.09 34.19
N ILE A 698 -26.42 -21.06 35.52
CA ILE A 698 -25.38 -20.36 36.29
C ILE A 698 -24.00 -21.01 36.08
N VAL A 699 -23.94 -22.33 35.87
CA VAL A 699 -22.67 -23.04 35.63
C VAL A 699 -22.02 -22.59 34.33
N GLN A 700 -22.78 -22.48 33.23
CA GLN A 700 -22.27 -21.93 31.96
C GLN A 700 -21.95 -20.44 32.09
N ALA A 701 -22.76 -19.67 32.83
CA ALA A 701 -22.48 -18.28 33.09
C ALA A 701 -21.11 -18.09 33.78
N VAL A 702 -20.84 -18.87 34.82
CA VAL A 702 -19.55 -18.88 35.53
C VAL A 702 -18.40 -19.27 34.62
N LYS A 703 -18.55 -20.31 33.79
CA LYS A 703 -17.52 -20.71 32.81
C LYS A 703 -17.12 -19.53 31.92
N TRP A 704 -18.10 -18.82 31.36
CA TRP A 704 -17.84 -17.71 30.44
C TRP A 704 -17.37 -16.44 31.15
N PHE A 705 -17.90 -16.12 32.33
CA PHE A 705 -17.37 -15.02 33.13
C PHE A 705 -15.95 -15.27 33.61
N GLN A 706 -15.59 -16.51 33.98
CA GLN A 706 -14.22 -16.89 34.30
C GLN A 706 -13.31 -16.66 33.09
N ARG A 707 -13.71 -17.15 31.90
CA ARG A 707 -12.95 -16.90 30.66
C ARG A 707 -12.75 -15.42 30.39
N GLY A 708 -13.79 -14.59 30.53
CA GLY A 708 -13.68 -13.15 30.36
C GLY A 708 -12.81 -12.47 31.44
N SER A 709 -12.87 -12.95 32.68
CA SER A 709 -12.03 -12.48 33.79
C SER A 709 -10.55 -12.79 33.55
N ASP A 710 -10.24 -14.00 33.06
CA ASP A 710 -8.88 -14.43 32.71
C ASP A 710 -8.28 -13.59 31.57
N LEU A 711 -9.13 -13.09 30.67
CA LEU A 711 -8.78 -12.15 29.59
C LEU A 711 -8.73 -10.68 30.08
N GLY A 712 -8.93 -10.42 31.36
CA GLY A 712 -8.86 -9.08 31.96
C GLY A 712 -10.13 -8.24 31.88
N HIS A 713 -11.28 -8.80 31.47
CA HIS A 713 -12.52 -8.03 31.36
C HIS A 713 -13.15 -7.71 32.72
N VAL A 714 -13.23 -6.42 33.04
CA VAL A 714 -13.65 -5.94 34.37
C VAL A 714 -15.09 -6.32 34.71
N TRP A 715 -16.03 -6.21 33.75
CA TRP A 715 -17.43 -6.56 34.03
C TRP A 715 -17.63 -8.07 34.19
N SER A 716 -16.87 -8.91 33.49
CA SER A 716 -16.89 -10.37 33.68
C SER A 716 -16.41 -10.72 35.08
N LYS A 717 -15.32 -10.09 35.52
CA LYS A 717 -14.77 -10.24 36.86
C LYS A 717 -15.77 -9.83 37.94
N MET A 718 -16.44 -8.70 37.75
CA MET A 718 -17.50 -8.22 38.65
C MET A 718 -18.66 -9.22 38.74
N ARG A 719 -19.19 -9.68 37.61
CA ARG A 719 -20.29 -10.66 37.59
C ARG A 719 -19.89 -11.99 38.20
N LEU A 720 -18.67 -12.46 37.94
CA LEU A 720 -18.14 -13.67 38.57
C LEU A 720 -18.05 -13.53 40.10
N ALA A 721 -17.59 -12.38 40.58
CA ALA A 721 -17.51 -12.07 42.00
C ALA A 721 -18.91 -12.03 42.66
N GLU A 722 -19.90 -11.47 41.99
CA GLU A 722 -21.30 -11.49 42.44
C GLU A 722 -21.82 -12.93 42.59
N VAL A 723 -21.52 -13.81 41.62
CA VAL A 723 -21.94 -15.22 41.69
C VAL A 723 -21.29 -15.94 42.87
N TYR A 724 -19.97 -15.76 43.10
CA TYR A 724 -19.28 -16.34 44.26
C TYR A 724 -19.74 -15.77 45.60
N ARG A 725 -20.09 -14.48 45.63
CA ARG A 725 -20.66 -13.82 46.82
C ARG A 725 -22.02 -14.39 47.18
N ASP A 726 -22.89 -14.57 46.19
CA ASP A 726 -24.28 -14.94 46.41
C ASP A 726 -24.49 -16.46 46.59
N GLY A 727 -23.56 -17.29 46.09
CA GLY A 727 -23.57 -18.75 46.29
C GLY A 727 -24.77 -19.48 45.69
N ARG A 728 -25.39 -18.92 44.65
CA ARG A 728 -26.57 -19.52 43.99
C ARG A 728 -26.10 -20.57 42.98
N GLU A 729 -26.45 -21.84 43.22
CA GLU A 729 -26.07 -23.02 42.40
C GLU A 729 -24.55 -23.31 42.28
N VAL A 730 -23.71 -22.45 42.82
CA VAL A 730 -22.26 -22.61 42.98
C VAL A 730 -21.91 -22.43 44.46
N GLN A 731 -20.93 -23.17 44.97
CA GLN A 731 -20.48 -23.02 46.35
C GLN A 731 -20.04 -21.58 46.63
N GLN A 732 -20.61 -20.98 47.68
CA GLN A 732 -20.27 -19.62 48.11
C GLN A 732 -18.78 -19.53 48.47
N ASP A 733 -18.10 -18.53 47.92
CA ASP A 733 -16.70 -18.25 48.21
C ASP A 733 -16.47 -16.74 48.34
N ILE A 734 -16.65 -16.25 49.58
CA ILE A 734 -16.49 -14.83 49.90
C ILE A 734 -15.04 -14.36 49.69
N LYS A 735 -14.04 -15.23 49.92
CA LYS A 735 -12.63 -14.86 49.73
C LYS A 735 -12.34 -14.61 48.26
N LYS A 736 -12.75 -15.54 47.40
CA LYS A 736 -12.60 -15.39 45.95
C LYS A 736 -13.40 -14.20 45.40
N ALA A 737 -14.60 -13.95 45.93
CA ALA A 737 -15.38 -12.76 45.58
C ALA A 737 -14.64 -11.45 45.94
N VAL A 738 -14.06 -11.37 47.14
CA VAL A 738 -13.27 -10.21 47.60
C VAL A 738 -12.04 -10.00 46.72
N GLU A 739 -11.31 -11.06 46.35
CA GLU A 739 -10.16 -10.99 45.45
C GLU A 739 -10.54 -10.44 44.07
N LEU A 740 -11.60 -10.98 43.46
CA LEU A 740 -12.08 -10.55 42.15
C LEU A 740 -12.61 -9.12 42.17
N PHE A 741 -13.39 -8.73 43.19
CA PHE A 741 -13.84 -7.34 43.34
C PHE A 741 -12.69 -6.37 43.58
N ARG A 742 -11.69 -6.75 44.39
CA ARG A 742 -10.49 -5.93 44.63
C ARG A 742 -9.74 -5.67 43.34
N ASP A 743 -9.55 -6.70 42.53
CA ASP A 743 -8.85 -6.57 41.26
C ASP A 743 -9.66 -5.74 40.24
N GLY A 744 -10.98 -5.92 40.15
CA GLY A 744 -11.85 -5.06 39.34
C GLY A 744 -11.84 -3.58 39.79
N ALA A 745 -11.76 -3.33 41.10
CA ALA A 745 -11.64 -1.99 41.67
C ALA A 745 -10.28 -1.34 41.35
N LYS A 746 -9.17 -2.09 41.38
CA LYS A 746 -7.85 -1.60 40.92
C LYS A 746 -7.87 -1.15 39.46
N GLN A 747 -8.68 -1.80 38.64
CA GLN A 747 -8.90 -1.43 37.23
C GLN A 747 -9.89 -0.26 37.05
N GLY A 748 -10.29 0.39 38.15
CA GLY A 748 -11.07 1.63 38.14
C GLY A 748 -12.59 1.45 38.08
N ASN A 749 -13.11 0.23 38.21
CA ASN A 749 -14.55 0.00 38.19
C ASN A 749 -15.18 0.29 39.55
N ILE A 750 -16.04 1.31 39.58
CA ILE A 750 -16.69 1.78 40.81
C ILE A 750 -17.74 0.80 41.36
N GLN A 751 -18.39 0.01 40.50
CA GLN A 751 -19.38 -0.99 40.93
C GLN A 751 -18.71 -2.15 41.70
N CYS A 752 -17.46 -2.47 41.36
CA CYS A 752 -16.62 -3.37 42.15
C CYS A 752 -16.33 -2.79 43.54
N LEU A 753 -16.00 -1.50 43.65
CA LEU A 753 -15.82 -0.83 44.96
C LEU A 753 -17.10 -0.87 45.80
N PHE A 754 -18.26 -0.60 45.19
CA PHE A 754 -19.55 -0.62 45.88
C PHE A 754 -19.93 -2.00 46.42
N SER A 755 -19.54 -3.06 45.70
CA SER A 755 -19.78 -4.44 46.09
C SER A 755 -18.75 -4.95 47.09
N LEU A 756 -17.52 -4.43 47.06
CA LEU A 756 -16.43 -4.82 47.94
C LEU A 756 -16.58 -4.20 49.34
N LEU A 757 -16.90 -2.91 49.44
CA LEU A 757 -16.93 -2.17 50.71
C LEU A 757 -17.83 -2.83 51.78
N PRO A 758 -19.06 -3.30 51.49
CA PRO A 758 -19.88 -4.02 52.46
C PRO A 758 -19.32 -5.38 52.90
N LEU A 759 -18.49 -6.03 52.08
CA LEU A 759 -17.92 -7.35 52.38
C LEU A 759 -16.74 -7.27 53.33
N ILE A 760 -16.04 -6.14 53.35
CA ILE A 760 -14.81 -5.95 54.16
C ILE A 760 -15.02 -4.98 55.34
N SER A 761 -16.23 -4.42 55.51
CA SER A 761 -16.51 -3.38 56.50
C SER A 761 -16.69 -3.87 57.93
N ASN A 762 -17.25 -5.07 58.15
CA ASN A 762 -17.70 -5.49 59.49
C ASN A 762 -17.21 -6.88 59.93
N SER A 763 -16.38 -7.57 59.15
CA SER A 763 -15.86 -8.88 59.53
C SER A 763 -14.67 -9.33 58.67
N GLY A 764 -13.54 -9.65 59.31
CA GLY A 764 -12.40 -10.28 58.65
C GLY A 764 -11.04 -10.07 59.32
N PRO A 765 -9.94 -10.56 58.69
CA PRO A 765 -8.57 -10.35 59.15
C PRO A 765 -8.20 -8.86 59.15
N ALA A 766 -7.16 -8.46 59.90
CA ALA A 766 -6.66 -7.07 59.93
C ALA A 766 -6.37 -6.48 58.54
N GLU A 767 -6.03 -7.33 57.57
CA GLU A 767 -5.83 -6.98 56.16
C GLU A 767 -7.07 -6.38 55.49
N ASN A 768 -8.28 -6.76 55.91
CA ASN A 768 -9.53 -6.22 55.37
C ASN A 768 -9.75 -4.76 55.77
N GLN A 769 -9.23 -4.33 56.92
CA GLN A 769 -9.33 -2.96 57.39
C GLN A 769 -8.43 -2.01 56.58
N ILE A 770 -7.20 -2.46 56.29
CA ILE A 770 -6.28 -1.73 55.39
C ILE A 770 -6.90 -1.60 54.00
N LEU A 771 -7.44 -2.71 53.47
CA LEU A 771 -8.12 -2.70 52.17
C LEU A 771 -9.36 -1.80 52.16
N PHE A 772 -10.12 -1.75 53.25
CA PHE A 772 -11.28 -0.88 53.38
C PHE A 772 -10.88 0.60 53.29
N GLU A 773 -9.81 1.01 53.99
CA GLU A 773 -9.27 2.38 53.91
C GLU A 773 -8.75 2.73 52.50
N GLU A 774 -8.08 1.79 51.82
CA GLU A 774 -7.64 1.95 50.43
C GLU A 774 -8.84 2.18 49.50
N CYS A 775 -9.87 1.35 49.61
CA CYS A 775 -11.10 1.47 48.81
C CYS A 775 -11.86 2.75 49.10
N LEU A 776 -11.91 3.19 50.36
CA LEU A 776 -12.55 4.44 50.77
C LEU A 776 -11.85 5.65 50.13
N LYS A 777 -10.51 5.72 50.20
CA LYS A 777 -9.71 6.77 49.55
C LYS A 777 -9.89 6.81 48.03
N GLN A 778 -9.95 5.63 47.40
CA GLN A 778 -10.20 5.55 45.97
C GLN A 778 -11.60 6.08 45.62
N LEU A 779 -12.60 5.78 46.45
CA LEU A 779 -13.96 6.26 46.28
C LEU A 779 -14.08 7.79 46.48
N GLU A 780 -13.36 8.34 47.45
CA GLU A 780 -13.23 9.79 47.67
C GLU A 780 -12.67 10.50 46.44
N ARG A 781 -11.59 9.97 45.85
CA ARG A 781 -11.02 10.52 44.60
C ARG A 781 -12.03 10.52 43.45
N PHE A 782 -12.83 9.46 43.29
CA PHE A 782 -13.88 9.42 42.28
C PHE A 782 -14.93 10.53 42.51
N ALA A 783 -15.38 10.72 43.75
CA ALA A 783 -16.35 11.74 44.11
C ALA A 783 -15.80 13.18 43.93
N GLU A 784 -14.55 13.41 44.29
CA GLU A 784 -13.86 14.69 44.09
C GLU A 784 -13.76 15.04 42.60
N ASN A 785 -13.41 14.05 41.77
CA ASN A 785 -13.34 14.15 40.31
C ASN A 785 -14.71 14.21 39.61
N GLY A 786 -15.81 14.36 40.36
CA GLY A 786 -17.14 14.62 39.81
C GLY A 786 -18.01 13.40 39.60
N ASN A 787 -17.67 12.22 40.12
CA ASN A 787 -18.56 11.07 40.08
C ASN A 787 -19.67 11.21 41.15
N ALA A 788 -20.89 11.45 40.68
CA ALA A 788 -22.04 11.71 41.54
C ALA A 788 -22.50 10.47 42.35
N GLU A 789 -22.34 9.28 41.78
CA GLU A 789 -22.68 7.99 42.41
C GLU A 789 -21.68 7.65 43.53
N ALA A 790 -20.40 7.98 43.33
CA ALA A 790 -19.37 7.86 44.35
C ALA A 790 -19.67 8.72 45.57
N ALA A 791 -20.03 9.99 45.33
CA ALA A 791 -20.38 10.94 46.37
C ALA A 791 -21.61 10.47 47.17
N TYR A 792 -22.62 9.93 46.47
CA TYR A 792 -23.77 9.31 47.13
C TYR A 792 -23.37 8.13 48.02
N LYS A 793 -22.55 7.22 47.51
CA LYS A 793 -22.13 6.03 48.26
C LYS A 793 -21.32 6.40 49.50
N LEU A 794 -20.40 7.36 49.41
CA LEU A 794 -19.67 7.89 50.58
C LEU A 794 -20.64 8.48 51.61
N GLY A 795 -21.62 9.25 51.16
CA GLY A 795 -22.67 9.78 52.03
C GLY A 795 -23.39 8.68 52.81
N SER A 796 -23.79 7.60 52.13
CA SER A 796 -24.42 6.43 52.76
C SER A 796 -23.48 5.71 53.73
N ILE A 797 -22.20 5.52 53.38
CA ILE A 797 -21.21 4.87 54.27
C ILE A 797 -21.08 5.61 55.60
N TYR A 798 -20.94 6.94 55.56
CA TYR A 798 -20.83 7.77 56.77
C TYR A 798 -22.17 7.88 57.53
N LEU A 799 -23.31 7.85 56.85
CA LEU A 799 -24.63 7.89 57.49
C LEU A 799 -24.95 6.58 58.23
N ASP A 800 -24.69 5.45 57.56
CA ASP A 800 -25.02 4.12 58.05
C ASP A 800 -23.96 3.57 59.02
N GLY A 801 -22.73 4.12 58.99
CA GLY A 801 -21.61 3.67 59.81
C GLY A 801 -21.04 2.34 59.30
N LEU A 802 -20.91 2.18 57.99
CA LEU A 802 -20.41 0.95 57.38
C LEU A 802 -18.89 0.85 57.55
N GLY A 803 -18.40 0.09 58.53
CA GLY A 803 -16.96 -0.06 58.81
C GLY A 803 -16.29 1.19 59.40
N LEU A 804 -17.07 2.21 59.73
CA LEU A 804 -16.65 3.48 60.32
C LEU A 804 -17.66 3.91 61.38
N GLU A 805 -17.25 4.79 62.29
CA GLU A 805 -18.21 5.48 63.15
C GLU A 805 -19.15 6.36 62.32
N LYS A 806 -20.43 6.37 62.72
CA LYS A 806 -21.45 7.20 62.07
C LYS A 806 -21.04 8.68 62.16
N ASN A 807 -21.03 9.35 61.02
CA ASN A 807 -20.66 10.76 60.93
C ASN A 807 -21.63 11.51 60.01
N ILE A 808 -22.68 12.07 60.61
CA ILE A 808 -23.73 12.80 59.89
C ILE A 808 -23.15 14.01 59.15
N VAL A 809 -22.14 14.69 59.71
CA VAL A 809 -21.53 15.87 59.10
C VAL A 809 -20.82 15.51 57.79
N GLN A 810 -20.03 14.43 57.78
CA GLN A 810 -19.40 13.91 56.55
C GLN A 810 -20.45 13.37 55.58
N ALA A 811 -21.49 12.70 56.07
CA ALA A 811 -22.58 12.22 55.23
C ALA A 811 -23.28 13.36 54.47
N VAL A 812 -23.62 14.44 55.18
CA VAL A 812 -24.22 15.65 54.58
C VAL A 812 -23.27 16.30 53.57
N LYS A 813 -21.97 16.42 53.88
CA LYS A 813 -20.97 16.96 52.95
C LYS A 813 -20.96 16.19 51.62
N TRP A 814 -20.93 14.86 51.66
CA TRP A 814 -20.87 14.03 50.46
C TRP A 814 -22.21 13.95 49.72
N PHE A 815 -23.34 13.93 50.41
CA PHE A 815 -24.63 14.04 49.75
C PHE A 815 -24.84 15.41 49.09
N GLN A 816 -24.35 16.50 49.69
CA GLN A 816 -24.37 17.83 49.08
C GLN A 816 -23.57 17.83 47.77
N ARG A 817 -22.33 17.30 47.80
CA ARG A 817 -21.51 17.14 46.60
C ARG A 817 -22.23 16.32 45.52
N GLY A 818 -22.86 15.20 45.87
CA GLY A 818 -23.63 14.39 44.92
C GLY A 818 -24.85 15.13 44.36
N SER A 819 -25.54 15.93 45.18
CA SER A 819 -26.68 16.76 44.75
C SER A 819 -26.23 17.87 43.79
N ASP A 820 -25.09 18.52 44.05
CA ASP A 820 -24.51 19.55 43.19
C ASP A 820 -24.11 18.97 41.82
N LEU A 821 -23.73 17.68 41.79
CA LEU A 821 -23.48 16.89 40.58
C LEU A 821 -24.77 16.32 39.94
N GLY A 822 -25.95 16.65 40.47
CA GLY A 822 -27.25 16.26 39.91
C GLY A 822 -27.79 14.90 40.34
N HIS A 823 -27.19 14.23 41.34
CA HIS A 823 -27.65 12.91 41.79
C HIS A 823 -28.96 12.98 42.59
N VAL A 824 -30.03 12.39 42.05
CA VAL A 824 -31.39 12.45 42.60
C VAL A 824 -31.48 11.86 44.00
N TRP A 825 -30.88 10.69 44.24
CA TRP A 825 -30.95 10.04 45.56
C TRP A 825 -30.17 10.80 46.63
N SER A 826 -29.07 11.48 46.28
CA SER A 826 -28.33 12.31 47.22
C SER A 826 -29.19 13.49 47.70
N LYS A 827 -29.91 14.13 46.77
CA LYS A 827 -30.86 15.20 47.10
C LYS A 827 -31.99 14.72 48.01
N GLN A 828 -32.52 13.51 47.76
CA GLN A 828 -33.55 12.91 48.61
C GLN A 828 -33.02 12.60 50.03
N GLN A 829 -31.80 12.07 50.15
CA GLN A 829 -31.18 11.79 51.45
C GLN A 829 -30.92 13.09 52.24
N LEU A 830 -30.46 14.16 51.60
CA LEU A 830 -30.34 15.47 52.26
C LEU A 830 -31.69 15.97 52.78
N HIS A 831 -32.74 15.88 51.97
CA HIS A 831 -34.08 16.29 52.39
C HIS A 831 -34.57 15.48 53.60
N TYR A 832 -34.30 14.18 53.63
CA TYR A 832 -34.63 13.32 54.77
C TYR A 832 -33.84 13.69 56.03
N ILE A 833 -32.54 13.96 55.89
CA ILE A 833 -31.66 14.35 57.01
C ILE A 833 -32.06 15.72 57.58
N TYR A 834 -32.37 16.71 56.75
CA TYR A 834 -32.78 18.05 57.21
C TYR A 834 -34.20 18.11 57.80
N LYS A 835 -35.01 17.07 57.58
CA LYS A 835 -36.39 16.98 58.11
C LYS A 835 -36.44 16.30 59.49
N LYS A 836 -35.43 15.51 59.83
CA LYS A 836 -35.21 14.94 61.17
C LYS A 836 -34.42 15.92 62.02
#